data_AF-A0A7Y6ZLT4-F1
#
_entry.id   AF-A0A7Y6ZLT4-F1
#
_cell.length_a   1.000
_cell.length_b   1.000
_cell.length_c   1.000
_cell.angle_alpha   90.00
_cell.angle_beta   90.00
_cell.angle_gamma   90.00
#
_symmetry.space_group_name_H-M   'P 1'
#
loop_
_entity.id
_entity.type
_entity.pdbx_description
1 polymer ?
#
loop_
_entity_poly.entity_id
_entity_poly.type
_entity_poly.pdbx_seq_one_letter_code
_entity_poly.pdbx_strand_id
1 'polypeptide(L)'
;GDGLSILDGNQISHFGIEQGLLSNEIYSLFESRSGDIWIGTDYGVSRFDGKSFQHFTKDQGLIGEIITSIEEDSEGIIWFGVLDGGISRYDGSSFVNFGIDQGLIDPTVVRLEMDESENLWIGTTHGLSILSREFQNKITSGEEILSNPFESFNTEDGLPDNFILQIVDLPGKAISLGTNQGITRLKYHPEEEPKLRKFEIFNSETGFPVKDLTDGQNGMLLDSKGLIWAGTGSVKTGLVRMDQDRIQADSTPPQVEIKQVRLNEEIIPWHLLAEGEGSESFSSITDQLITLGRRLPAGEKQELKEKFQGVKMDGVSPFIPIPENLELPYRHNQINIEFSTNELAKPYLIEYQHLLEGYESDWSPILRRTSTTFGNIQEGDYTFRVRARYAGNSVDQPSAWSNEVTFSFTILPPWYRSWWAYTLYAILFLSLIYPLHLFQRNRLLKAEREKTKERELAHAKEIEKAYQELNQTHENLKATQSQLIQAEKMASLGELTAGIAHEIQNPLNFVKNFSEVSHELVDEMNEEIQSGDYEEAKSLAKEIQENLDRISLHSMRADAIVKAMLQHSKASVGNKEPTEINALADECLRLSYHGVRAKEPDFKSDYITQLEPNLPEVEVIRKEIGRILINICNNAFYAVHQKAKETNDPNYIPKVVISTHRTKKGIEIKITDNGTGIPQDIIGKIFQPFFTTKPTGFGTGLGLSLSYDTVKSYQGELTAESKTGSDSYTTFTIFLPLNSTQKPEVL
;
A
#
# COMPACT_ATOMS: atom_id res chain seq x y z
N GLY A 1 -4.64 -54.40 59.36
CA GLY A 1 -5.25 -54.27 60.68
C GLY A 1 -5.79 -55.54 61.26
N ASP A 2 -4.94 -56.37 61.86
CA ASP A 2 -5.42 -57.37 62.82
C ASP A 2 -5.27 -56.86 64.27
N GLY A 3 -4.74 -55.67 64.54
CA GLY A 3 -4.51 -55.16 65.90
C GLY A 3 -3.09 -55.45 66.42
N LEU A 4 -2.93 -55.41 67.74
CA LEU A 4 -1.61 -55.51 68.40
C LEU A 4 -1.27 -56.96 68.69
N SER A 5 -0.06 -57.39 68.34
CA SER A 5 0.48 -58.69 68.70
C SER A 5 1.74 -58.54 69.54
N ILE A 6 1.77 -59.18 70.71
CA ILE A 6 2.90 -59.18 71.64
C ILE A 6 3.54 -60.56 71.62
N LEU A 7 4.83 -60.64 71.28
CA LEU A 7 5.61 -61.87 71.32
C LEU A 7 6.44 -61.92 72.61
N ASP A 8 6.09 -62.82 73.52
CA ASP A 8 6.87 -63.12 74.73
C ASP A 8 7.51 -64.51 74.59
N GLY A 9 8.80 -64.53 74.27
CA GLY A 9 9.53 -65.74 73.92
C GLY A 9 8.94 -66.44 72.70
N ASN A 10 8.21 -67.54 72.91
CA ASN A 10 7.53 -68.31 71.86
C ASN A 10 5.99 -68.17 71.90
N GLN A 11 5.43 -67.35 72.80
CA GLN A 11 4.00 -67.13 72.89
C GLN A 11 3.62 -65.81 72.23
N ILE A 12 2.60 -65.83 71.37
CA ILE A 12 2.03 -64.63 70.76
C ILE A 12 0.68 -64.37 71.42
N SER A 13 0.55 -63.21 72.06
CA SER A 13 -0.72 -62.68 72.56
C SER A 13 -1.26 -61.65 71.59
N HIS A 14 -2.58 -61.64 71.40
CA HIS A 14 -3.24 -60.80 70.41
C HIS A 14 -4.30 -59.92 71.08
N PHE A 15 -4.27 -58.63 70.76
CA PHE A 15 -5.17 -57.62 71.29
C PHE A 15 -5.81 -56.85 70.13
N GLY A 16 -7.11 -57.03 69.94
CA GLY A 16 -7.94 -56.22 69.07
C GLY A 16 -9.03 -55.48 69.84
N ILE A 17 -10.03 -54.97 69.12
CA ILE A 17 -11.15 -54.21 69.69
C ILE A 17 -11.86 -54.98 70.81
N GLU A 18 -12.04 -56.29 70.65
CA GLU A 18 -12.68 -57.14 71.67
C GLU A 18 -11.87 -57.22 72.98
N GLN A 19 -10.56 -57.00 72.93
CA GLN A 19 -9.67 -56.98 74.09
C GLN A 19 -9.47 -55.57 74.66
N GLY A 20 -10.19 -54.58 74.12
CA GLY A 20 -10.18 -53.20 74.58
C GLY A 20 -9.26 -52.27 73.80
N LEU A 21 -8.74 -52.67 72.64
CA LEU A 21 -8.03 -51.75 71.74
C LEU A 21 -9.04 -50.80 71.06
N LEU A 22 -8.65 -49.55 70.78
CA LEU A 22 -9.57 -48.59 70.13
C LEU A 22 -9.90 -48.96 68.68
N SER A 23 -8.89 -49.41 67.92
CA SER A 23 -9.03 -49.86 66.54
C SER A 23 -7.94 -50.88 66.19
N ASN A 24 -8.24 -51.79 65.27
CA ASN A 24 -7.31 -52.82 64.80
C ASN A 24 -6.31 -52.31 63.74
N GLU A 25 -6.54 -51.13 63.14
CA GLU A 25 -5.59 -50.50 62.23
C GLU A 25 -4.61 -49.64 63.04
N ILE A 26 -3.40 -50.17 63.24
CA ILE A 26 -2.32 -49.53 63.99
C ILE A 26 -1.31 -48.96 63.02
N TYR A 27 -0.97 -47.68 63.18
CA TYR A 27 0.01 -46.96 62.37
C TYR A 27 1.33 -46.74 63.12
N SER A 28 1.26 -46.53 64.44
CA SER A 28 2.43 -46.26 65.27
C SER A 28 2.36 -46.97 66.63
N LEU A 29 3.53 -47.33 67.14
CA LEU A 29 3.73 -47.93 68.46
C LEU A 29 4.90 -47.21 69.13
N PHE A 30 4.71 -46.81 70.38
CA PHE A 30 5.73 -46.12 71.16
C PHE A 30 5.69 -46.60 72.61
N GLU A 31 6.83 -46.98 73.17
CA GLU A 31 6.96 -47.33 74.58
C GLU A 31 7.49 -46.12 75.33
N SER A 32 6.69 -45.57 76.25
CA SER A 32 7.13 -44.43 77.06
C SER A 32 8.15 -44.85 78.11
N ARG A 33 8.89 -43.89 78.65
CA ARG A 33 9.85 -44.09 79.75
C ARG A 33 9.19 -44.63 81.03
N SER A 34 7.87 -44.46 81.17
CA SER A 34 7.07 -45.05 82.25
C SER A 34 6.77 -46.55 82.06
N GLY A 35 7.05 -47.10 80.86
CA GLY A 35 6.75 -48.49 80.48
C GLY A 35 5.34 -48.68 79.91
N ASP A 36 4.61 -47.60 79.61
CA ASP A 36 3.31 -47.68 78.95
C ASP A 36 3.48 -47.78 77.43
N ILE A 37 2.65 -48.59 76.78
CA ILE A 37 2.65 -48.71 75.33
C ILE A 37 1.56 -47.79 74.76
N TRP A 38 1.99 -46.77 74.03
CA TRP A 38 1.14 -45.87 73.27
C TRP A 38 0.96 -46.41 71.85
N ILE A 39 -0.29 -46.52 71.44
CA ILE A 39 -0.69 -47.18 70.19
C ILE A 39 -1.50 -46.17 69.38
N GLY A 40 -0.93 -45.69 68.28
CA GLY A 40 -1.59 -44.80 67.34
C GLY A 40 -2.41 -45.60 66.34
N THR A 41 -3.69 -45.27 66.25
CA THR A 41 -4.67 -45.95 65.38
C THR A 41 -5.30 -44.97 64.39
N ASP A 42 -6.16 -45.46 63.49
CA ASP A 42 -7.00 -44.62 62.62
C ASP A 42 -8.16 -43.90 63.35
N TYR A 43 -8.37 -44.15 64.65
CA TYR A 43 -9.48 -43.58 65.42
C TYR A 43 -9.04 -42.87 66.72
N GLY A 44 -7.74 -42.62 66.87
CA GLY A 44 -7.12 -41.99 68.03
C GLY A 44 -6.02 -42.85 68.64
N VAL A 45 -5.77 -42.64 69.93
CA VAL A 45 -4.67 -43.29 70.66
C VAL A 45 -5.21 -44.28 71.69
N SER A 46 -4.60 -45.46 71.77
CA SER A 46 -4.76 -46.37 72.92
C SER A 46 -3.47 -46.41 73.73
N ARG A 47 -3.54 -46.11 75.02
CA ARG A 47 -2.45 -46.30 75.98
C ARG A 47 -2.68 -47.59 76.75
N PHE A 48 -1.69 -48.46 76.78
CA PHE A 48 -1.71 -49.74 77.48
C PHE A 48 -0.69 -49.76 78.61
N ASP A 49 -1.14 -49.89 79.85
CA ASP A 49 -0.30 -49.92 81.06
C ASP A 49 0.20 -51.34 81.43
N GLY A 50 0.05 -52.29 80.50
CA GLY A 50 0.29 -53.71 80.74
C GLY A 50 -0.90 -54.49 81.31
N LYS A 51 -1.99 -53.81 81.69
CA LYS A 51 -3.20 -54.43 82.25
C LYS A 51 -4.49 -53.98 81.59
N SER A 52 -4.61 -52.71 81.23
CA SER A 52 -5.82 -52.07 80.74
C SER A 52 -5.52 -51.01 79.68
N PHE A 53 -6.51 -50.73 78.84
CA PHE A 53 -6.44 -49.70 77.82
C PHE A 53 -7.14 -48.42 78.25
N GLN A 54 -6.48 -47.28 78.01
CA GLN A 54 -7.06 -45.95 78.07
C GLN A 54 -7.08 -45.35 76.66
N HIS A 55 -8.17 -44.68 76.29
CA HIS A 55 -8.35 -44.11 74.95
C HIS A 55 -8.35 -42.59 74.97
N PHE A 56 -7.76 -42.02 73.92
CA PHE A 56 -7.77 -40.60 73.62
C PHE A 56 -8.28 -40.43 72.19
N THR A 57 -9.37 -39.68 72.01
CA THR A 57 -9.99 -39.34 70.72
C THR A 57 -10.09 -37.83 70.55
N LYS A 58 -10.60 -37.39 69.40
CA LYS A 58 -10.87 -35.98 69.12
C LYS A 58 -11.79 -35.32 70.16
N ASP A 59 -12.80 -36.04 70.62
CA ASP A 59 -13.72 -35.57 71.67
C ASP A 59 -13.02 -35.33 73.03
N GLN A 60 -11.84 -35.94 73.22
CA GLN A 60 -11.03 -35.82 74.43
C GLN A 60 -9.87 -34.83 74.28
N GLY A 61 -9.79 -34.12 73.15
CA GLY A 61 -8.87 -33.01 72.94
C GLY A 61 -7.81 -33.22 71.87
N LEU A 62 -7.69 -34.41 71.26
CA LEU A 62 -6.81 -34.61 70.10
C LEU A 62 -7.24 -33.74 68.90
N ILE A 63 -6.29 -33.32 68.08
CA ILE A 63 -6.58 -32.46 66.91
C ILE A 63 -7.29 -33.22 65.78
N GLY A 64 -7.06 -34.53 65.66
CA GLY A 64 -7.62 -35.40 64.64
C GLY A 64 -7.64 -36.86 65.08
N GLU A 65 -7.89 -37.78 64.14
CA GLU A 65 -8.19 -39.19 64.43
C GLU A 65 -7.04 -40.13 64.06
N ILE A 66 -6.30 -39.86 62.98
CA ILE A 66 -5.33 -40.82 62.44
C ILE A 66 -3.94 -40.53 62.99
N ILE A 67 -3.45 -41.38 63.89
CA ILE A 67 -2.20 -41.16 64.63
C ILE A 67 -1.03 -41.90 64.00
N THR A 68 -0.18 -41.18 63.28
CA THR A 68 0.91 -41.73 62.45
C THR A 68 2.25 -41.81 63.17
N SER A 69 2.45 -40.99 64.21
CA SER A 69 3.71 -40.95 64.95
C SER A 69 3.48 -40.56 66.39
N ILE A 70 4.29 -41.08 67.30
CA ILE A 70 4.25 -40.77 68.73
C ILE A 70 5.68 -40.62 69.22
N GLU A 71 5.98 -39.54 69.92
CA GLU A 71 7.30 -39.25 70.50
C GLU A 71 7.16 -38.72 71.93
N GLU A 72 8.16 -38.96 72.78
CA GLU A 72 8.21 -38.46 74.15
C GLU A 72 9.46 -37.58 74.33
N ASP A 73 9.27 -36.37 74.86
CA ASP A 73 10.38 -35.47 75.16
C ASP A 73 11.05 -35.78 76.51
N SER A 74 12.14 -35.07 76.83
CA SER A 74 12.85 -35.24 78.09
C SER A 74 12.01 -35.02 79.35
N GLU A 75 10.91 -34.25 79.26
CA GLU A 75 10.03 -33.88 80.37
C GLU A 75 8.87 -34.87 80.56
N GLY A 76 8.75 -35.88 79.68
CA GLY A 76 7.68 -36.87 79.71
C GLY A 76 6.40 -36.39 79.02
N ILE A 77 6.47 -35.31 78.23
CA ILE A 77 5.36 -34.85 77.39
C ILE A 77 5.30 -35.73 76.15
N ILE A 78 4.11 -36.18 75.82
CA ILE A 78 3.88 -37.03 74.64
C ILE A 78 3.38 -36.15 73.49
N TRP A 79 4.01 -36.31 72.34
CA TRP A 79 3.66 -35.64 71.09
C TRP A 79 3.05 -36.66 70.13
N PHE A 80 1.90 -36.32 69.57
CA PHE A 80 1.18 -37.12 68.60
C PHE A 80 1.20 -36.43 67.25
N GLY A 81 1.72 -37.12 66.23
CA GLY A 81 1.59 -36.73 64.83
C GLY A 81 0.27 -37.26 64.29
N VAL A 82 -0.52 -36.37 63.69
CA VAL A 82 -1.89 -36.65 63.26
C VAL A 82 -2.05 -36.35 61.78
N LEU A 83 -2.36 -37.39 61.00
CA LEU A 83 -2.41 -37.32 59.53
C LEU A 83 -3.49 -36.34 59.03
N ASP A 84 -4.58 -36.16 59.76
CA ASP A 84 -5.73 -35.38 59.35
C ASP A 84 -5.87 -34.04 60.11
N GLY A 85 -4.82 -33.57 60.78
CA GLY A 85 -4.92 -32.32 61.56
C GLY A 85 -3.63 -31.55 61.84
N GLY A 86 -2.55 -32.21 62.24
CA GLY A 86 -1.32 -31.53 62.69
C GLY A 86 -0.63 -32.30 63.81
N ILE A 87 -0.26 -31.61 64.88
CA ILE A 87 0.32 -32.24 66.07
C ILE A 87 -0.49 -31.94 67.34
N SER A 88 -0.55 -32.92 68.23
CA SER A 88 -1.14 -32.77 69.56
C SER A 88 -0.08 -33.05 70.63
N ARG A 89 0.11 -32.10 71.54
CA ARG A 89 0.97 -32.19 72.73
C ARG A 89 0.13 -32.60 73.94
N TYR A 90 0.58 -33.60 74.69
CA TYR A 90 -0.09 -34.09 75.90
C TYR A 90 0.84 -34.09 77.10
N ASP A 91 0.49 -33.31 78.12
CA ASP A 91 1.28 -33.15 79.36
C ASP A 91 0.95 -34.17 80.47
N GLY A 92 0.14 -35.19 80.15
CA GLY A 92 -0.39 -36.14 81.13
C GLY A 92 -1.77 -35.74 81.68
N SER A 93 -2.26 -34.54 81.39
CA SER A 93 -3.56 -34.04 81.86
C SER A 93 -4.39 -33.38 80.76
N SER A 94 -3.77 -32.62 79.85
CA SER A 94 -4.44 -31.78 78.86
C SER A 94 -3.74 -31.83 77.50
N PHE A 95 -4.50 -31.52 76.44
CA PHE A 95 -4.00 -31.44 75.07
C PHE A 95 -3.81 -29.98 74.63
N VAL A 96 -2.71 -29.73 73.93
CA VAL A 96 -2.47 -28.49 73.17
C VAL A 96 -2.20 -28.87 71.71
N ASN A 97 -2.95 -28.26 70.81
CA ASN A 97 -2.99 -28.64 69.39
C ASN A 97 -2.33 -27.57 68.52
N PHE A 98 -1.56 -28.00 67.52
CA PHE A 98 -0.92 -27.13 66.56
C PHE A 98 -1.21 -27.60 65.13
N GLY A 99 -1.84 -26.74 64.34
CA GLY A 99 -2.05 -26.93 62.90
C GLY A 99 -1.54 -25.73 62.09
N ILE A 100 -2.06 -25.55 60.87
CA ILE A 100 -1.68 -24.44 59.97
C ILE A 100 -1.89 -23.07 60.64
N ASP A 101 -2.97 -22.90 61.39
CA ASP A 101 -3.30 -21.64 62.08
C ASP A 101 -2.24 -21.25 63.14
N GLN A 102 -1.47 -22.23 63.63
CA GLN A 102 -0.36 -22.04 64.56
C GLN A 102 0.99 -21.99 63.84
N GLY A 103 1.02 -22.02 62.51
CA GLY A 103 2.21 -21.83 61.67
C GLY A 103 2.90 -23.10 61.19
N LEU A 104 2.30 -24.28 61.41
CA LEU A 104 2.75 -25.54 60.82
C LEU A 104 2.62 -25.49 59.28
N ILE A 105 3.60 -26.03 58.55
CA ILE A 105 3.60 -25.95 57.08
C ILE A 105 2.43 -26.71 56.43
N ASP A 106 2.04 -27.84 57.02
CA ASP A 106 1.02 -28.73 56.48
C ASP A 106 0.36 -29.53 57.61
N PRO A 107 -0.97 -29.74 57.58
CA PRO A 107 -1.69 -30.46 58.62
C PRO A 107 -1.53 -31.98 58.49
N THR A 108 -0.97 -32.47 57.39
CA THR A 108 -0.82 -33.90 57.11
C THR A 108 0.51 -34.38 57.68
N VAL A 109 0.54 -34.60 58.99
CA VAL A 109 1.74 -35.05 59.70
C VAL A 109 1.92 -36.54 59.53
N VAL A 110 3.09 -36.93 59.02
CA VAL A 110 3.43 -38.33 58.70
C VAL A 110 4.41 -38.91 59.71
N ARG A 111 5.38 -38.11 60.16
CA ARG A 111 6.44 -38.56 61.06
C ARG A 111 6.83 -37.46 62.04
N LEU A 112 7.08 -37.85 63.28
CA LEU A 112 7.75 -37.03 64.29
C LEU A 112 9.09 -37.68 64.64
N GLU A 113 10.08 -36.85 64.96
CA GLU A 113 11.37 -37.31 65.48
C GLU A 113 11.93 -36.23 66.42
N MET A 114 12.42 -36.63 67.59
CA MET A 114 13.13 -35.73 68.50
C MET A 114 14.64 -35.86 68.28
N ASP A 115 15.33 -34.73 68.08
CA ASP A 115 16.79 -34.72 67.93
C ASP A 115 17.55 -34.71 69.28
N GLU A 116 18.86 -34.95 69.25
CA GLU A 116 19.77 -34.84 70.42
C GLU A 116 19.68 -33.49 71.17
N SER A 117 19.18 -32.42 70.53
CA SER A 117 18.99 -31.10 71.12
C SER A 117 17.57 -30.84 71.60
N GLU A 118 16.72 -31.87 71.60
CA GLU A 118 15.30 -31.85 71.98
C GLU A 118 14.44 -30.93 71.09
N ASN A 119 14.81 -30.71 69.83
CA ASN A 119 13.92 -30.12 68.85
C ASN A 119 13.03 -31.21 68.24
N LEU A 120 11.77 -30.87 68.05
CA LEU A 120 10.80 -31.76 67.43
C LEU A 120 10.76 -31.51 65.92
N TRP A 121 11.19 -32.51 65.16
CA TRP A 121 11.13 -32.52 63.70
C TRP A 121 9.83 -33.16 63.23
N ILE A 122 9.18 -32.50 62.28
CA ILE A 122 7.82 -32.81 61.85
C ILE A 122 7.83 -33.01 60.34
N GLY A 123 7.78 -34.27 59.93
CA GLY A 123 7.67 -34.68 58.54
C GLY A 123 6.22 -34.59 58.07
N THR A 124 5.99 -33.81 57.03
CA THR A 124 4.66 -33.62 56.44
C THR A 124 4.65 -33.98 54.97
N THR A 125 3.47 -33.90 54.35
CA THR A 125 3.33 -34.14 52.90
C THR A 125 3.75 -32.95 52.03
N HIS A 126 3.87 -31.75 52.61
CA HIS A 126 4.25 -30.52 51.89
C HIS A 126 5.50 -29.85 52.47
N GLY A 127 6.35 -30.60 53.17
CA GLY A 127 7.65 -30.15 53.65
C GLY A 127 8.00 -30.67 55.03
N LEU A 128 9.02 -30.05 55.62
CA LEU A 128 9.53 -30.33 56.95
C LEU A 128 9.28 -29.13 57.86
N SER A 129 8.76 -29.34 59.06
CA SER A 129 8.68 -28.32 60.11
C SER A 129 9.52 -28.70 61.32
N ILE A 130 10.02 -27.72 62.05
CA ILE A 130 10.82 -27.88 63.25
C ILE A 130 10.23 -27.01 64.35
N LEU A 131 9.98 -27.61 65.51
CA LEU A 131 9.61 -26.91 66.73
C LEU A 131 10.79 -26.97 67.71
N SER A 132 11.49 -25.84 67.85
CA SER A 132 12.68 -25.76 68.70
C SER A 132 12.36 -26.02 70.18
N ARG A 133 13.34 -26.53 70.93
CA ARG A 133 13.18 -26.74 72.38
C ARG A 133 12.85 -25.45 73.14
N GLU A 134 13.37 -24.31 72.68
CA GLU A 134 13.06 -23.01 73.28
C GLU A 134 11.55 -22.70 73.22
N PHE A 135 10.92 -22.93 72.07
CA PHE A 135 9.48 -22.74 71.91
C PHE A 135 8.67 -23.76 72.70
N GLN A 136 9.11 -25.02 72.76
CA GLN A 136 8.47 -26.04 73.62
C GLN A 136 8.45 -25.59 75.09
N ASN A 137 9.56 -25.05 75.60
CA ASN A 137 9.64 -24.55 76.98
C ASN A 137 8.71 -23.36 77.23
N LYS A 138 8.57 -22.43 76.25
CA LYS A 138 7.62 -21.30 76.33
C LYS A 138 6.16 -21.76 76.39
N ILE A 139 5.82 -22.81 75.64
CA ILE A 139 4.50 -23.44 75.71
C ILE A 139 4.27 -24.01 77.12
N THR A 140 5.25 -24.72 77.67
CA THR A 140 5.16 -25.30 79.02
C THR A 140 5.07 -24.22 80.11
N SER A 141 5.73 -23.07 79.96
CA SER A 141 5.67 -21.96 80.92
C SER A 141 4.39 -21.11 80.82
N GLY A 142 3.56 -21.34 79.81
CA GLY A 142 2.33 -20.57 79.57
C GLY A 142 2.59 -19.16 79.05
N GLU A 143 3.74 -18.91 78.44
CA GLU A 143 4.07 -17.63 77.82
C GLU A 143 3.26 -17.41 76.53
N GLU A 144 2.91 -16.14 76.25
CA GLU A 144 2.16 -15.79 75.04
C GLU A 144 3.06 -15.90 73.80
N ILE A 145 2.69 -16.78 72.86
CA ILE A 145 3.45 -17.05 71.64
C ILE A 145 3.06 -16.00 70.59
N LEU A 146 3.85 -14.93 70.50
CA LEU A 146 3.59 -13.80 69.59
C LEU A 146 4.13 -13.99 68.16
N SER A 147 4.85 -15.08 67.88
CA SER A 147 5.48 -15.38 66.59
C SER A 147 5.27 -16.84 66.20
N ASN A 148 5.36 -17.17 64.91
CA ASN A 148 5.30 -18.55 64.44
C ASN A 148 6.37 -19.41 65.18
N PRO A 149 5.97 -20.45 65.94
CA PRO A 149 6.90 -21.30 66.67
C PRO A 149 7.62 -22.32 65.76
N PHE A 150 7.20 -22.47 64.50
CA PHE A 150 7.76 -23.44 63.57
C PHE A 150 8.72 -22.78 62.56
N GLU A 151 9.88 -23.41 62.38
CA GLU A 151 10.74 -23.22 61.21
C GLU A 151 10.38 -24.28 60.16
N SER A 152 10.21 -23.93 58.89
CA SER A 152 9.77 -24.89 57.86
C SER A 152 10.58 -24.83 56.58
N PHE A 153 10.67 -25.96 55.88
CA PHE A 153 11.45 -26.17 54.66
C PHE A 153 10.62 -26.90 53.61
N ASN A 154 10.70 -26.42 52.37
CA ASN A 154 10.13 -27.10 51.21
C ASN A 154 11.10 -27.08 50.01
N THR A 155 10.64 -27.48 48.84
CA THR A 155 11.42 -27.54 47.60
C THR A 155 11.99 -26.19 47.15
N GLU A 156 11.37 -25.07 47.53
CA GLU A 156 11.90 -23.72 47.28
C GLU A 156 13.12 -23.40 48.15
N ASP A 157 13.25 -24.07 49.30
CA ASP A 157 14.37 -23.92 50.22
C ASP A 157 15.52 -24.91 49.93
N GLY A 158 15.39 -25.76 48.90
CA GLY A 158 16.43 -26.70 48.46
C GLY A 158 16.19 -28.17 48.84
N LEU A 159 15.06 -28.49 49.48
CA LEU A 159 14.64 -29.86 49.73
C LEU A 159 14.33 -30.57 48.38
N PRO A 160 14.78 -31.81 48.13
CA PRO A 160 14.56 -32.46 46.84
C PRO A 160 13.11 -32.87 46.57
N ASP A 161 12.32 -33.09 47.62
CA ASP A 161 10.91 -33.47 47.54
C ASP A 161 10.19 -33.09 48.84
N ASN A 162 8.95 -32.63 48.74
CA ASN A 162 8.19 -32.14 49.89
C ASN A 162 7.58 -33.25 50.76
N PHE A 163 7.57 -34.49 50.26
CA PHE A 163 6.94 -35.60 50.95
C PHE A 163 7.94 -36.25 51.91
N ILE A 164 7.93 -35.81 53.17
CA ILE A 164 8.83 -36.30 54.20
C ILE A 164 8.18 -37.49 54.91
N LEU A 165 8.58 -38.69 54.53
CA LEU A 165 8.01 -39.94 55.05
C LEU A 165 8.71 -40.46 56.29
N GLN A 166 10.02 -40.24 56.36
CA GLN A 166 10.88 -40.86 57.36
C GLN A 166 11.88 -39.81 57.83
N ILE A 167 12.15 -39.80 59.13
CA ILE A 167 13.09 -38.89 59.76
C ILE A 167 13.88 -39.72 60.76
N VAL A 168 15.21 -39.55 60.76
CA VAL A 168 16.12 -40.20 61.71
C VAL A 168 17.15 -39.18 62.15
N ASP A 169 17.26 -38.99 63.45
CA ASP A 169 18.31 -38.16 64.05
C ASP A 169 19.70 -38.75 63.81
N LEU A 170 20.69 -37.89 63.59
CA LEU A 170 22.08 -38.26 63.37
C LEU A 170 23.01 -37.52 64.34
N PRO A 171 24.11 -38.15 64.77
CA PRO A 171 25.08 -37.50 65.64
C PRO A 171 25.61 -36.19 65.06
N GLY A 172 25.81 -35.19 65.92
CA GLY A 172 26.44 -33.92 65.52
C GLY A 172 25.48 -32.91 64.89
N LYS A 173 24.21 -32.89 65.33
CA LYS A 173 23.16 -31.97 64.87
C LYS A 173 22.83 -32.13 63.39
N ALA A 174 22.82 -33.36 62.90
CA ALA A 174 22.41 -33.67 61.54
C ALA A 174 21.15 -34.52 61.58
N ILE A 175 20.33 -34.44 60.54
CA ILE A 175 19.14 -35.27 60.41
C ILE A 175 19.09 -35.89 59.02
N SER A 176 18.61 -37.13 58.97
CA SER A 176 18.37 -37.86 57.74
C SER A 176 16.87 -37.87 57.46
N LEU A 177 16.50 -37.48 56.25
CA LEU A 177 15.11 -37.45 55.77
C LEU A 177 14.96 -38.47 54.65
N GLY A 178 13.92 -39.30 54.72
CA GLY A 178 13.51 -40.18 53.63
C GLY A 178 12.40 -39.52 52.81
N THR A 179 12.65 -39.39 51.51
CA THR A 179 11.75 -38.75 50.55
C THR A 179 11.53 -39.63 49.33
N ASN A 180 10.63 -39.21 48.43
CA ASN A 180 10.46 -39.86 47.13
C ASN A 180 11.70 -39.75 46.23
N GLN A 181 12.64 -38.88 46.57
CA GLN A 181 13.91 -38.67 45.86
C GLN A 181 15.10 -39.26 46.61
N GLY A 182 14.88 -40.23 47.49
CA GLY A 182 15.93 -40.93 48.24
C GLY A 182 16.19 -40.32 49.61
N ILE A 183 17.44 -40.45 50.09
CA ILE A 183 17.83 -39.98 51.42
C ILE A 183 18.39 -38.57 51.31
N THR A 184 17.90 -37.66 52.14
CA THR A 184 18.40 -36.28 52.23
C THR A 184 19.00 -36.07 53.60
N ARG A 185 20.24 -35.57 53.66
CA ARG A 185 20.87 -35.17 54.92
C ARG A 185 20.82 -33.65 55.05
N LEU A 186 20.44 -33.20 56.24
CA LEU A 186 20.41 -31.79 56.61
C LEU A 186 21.24 -31.62 57.88
N LYS A 187 22.22 -30.70 57.86
CA LYS A 187 22.92 -30.27 59.07
C LYS A 187 22.19 -29.05 59.64
N TYR A 188 21.70 -29.17 60.86
CA TYR A 188 20.89 -28.14 61.50
C TYR A 188 21.74 -27.26 62.43
N HIS A 189 21.91 -26.02 62.00
CA HIS A 189 22.51 -24.96 62.80
C HIS A 189 21.49 -23.83 62.96
N PRO A 190 20.85 -23.69 64.14
CA PRO A 190 19.75 -22.73 64.34
C PRO A 190 20.17 -21.26 64.15
N GLU A 191 21.47 -20.95 64.24
CA GLU A 191 21.99 -19.60 63.99
C GLU A 191 22.18 -19.27 62.50
N GLU A 192 22.13 -20.28 61.61
CA GLU A 192 22.21 -20.08 60.16
C GLU A 192 20.80 -19.83 59.57
N GLU A 193 20.69 -18.85 58.66
CA GLU A 193 19.42 -18.59 57.98
C GLU A 193 18.91 -19.85 57.26
N PRO A 194 17.59 -20.16 57.33
CA PRO A 194 17.01 -21.38 56.74
C PRO A 194 17.37 -21.59 55.26
N LYS A 195 17.47 -20.50 54.48
CA LYS A 195 17.83 -20.52 53.04
C LYS A 195 19.30 -20.78 52.75
N LEU A 196 20.16 -20.77 53.76
CA LEU A 196 21.59 -21.04 53.64
C LEU A 196 21.93 -22.48 54.05
N ARG A 197 20.91 -23.29 54.38
CA ARG A 197 21.10 -24.63 54.93
C ARG A 197 21.29 -25.66 53.84
N LYS A 198 22.24 -26.55 54.11
CA LYS A 198 22.81 -27.45 53.10
C LYS A 198 22.06 -28.77 53.12
N PHE A 199 21.30 -29.02 52.07
CA PHE A 199 20.74 -30.33 51.77
C PHE A 199 21.73 -31.13 50.94
N GLU A 200 22.03 -32.35 51.40
CA GLU A 200 22.80 -33.33 50.65
C GLU A 200 21.89 -34.49 50.27
N ILE A 201 21.83 -34.81 48.99
CA ILE A 201 20.88 -35.74 48.40
C ILE A 201 21.63 -37.01 47.99
N PHE A 202 21.12 -38.15 48.44
CA PHE A 202 21.68 -39.47 48.18
C PHE A 202 20.65 -40.33 47.44
N ASN A 203 20.76 -40.35 46.11
CA ASN A 203 19.90 -41.12 45.23
C ASN A 203 20.63 -41.56 43.95
N SER A 204 19.90 -42.22 43.06
CA SER A 204 20.46 -42.75 41.80
C SER A 204 21.01 -41.65 40.89
N GLU A 205 20.44 -40.45 40.94
CA GLU A 205 20.89 -39.27 40.18
C GLU A 205 22.16 -38.65 40.75
N THR A 206 22.39 -38.72 42.07
CA THR A 206 23.65 -38.31 42.72
C THR A 206 24.66 -39.45 42.83
N GLY A 207 24.35 -40.61 42.24
CA GLY A 207 25.28 -41.73 42.08
C GLY A 207 25.22 -42.79 43.18
N PHE A 208 24.22 -42.74 44.07
CA PHE A 208 23.99 -43.70 45.14
C PHE A 208 22.91 -44.72 44.75
N PRO A 209 22.99 -45.98 45.22
CA PRO A 209 22.02 -47.03 44.88
C PRO A 209 20.72 -46.90 45.70
N VAL A 210 20.19 -45.69 45.84
CA VAL A 210 18.91 -45.38 46.50
C VAL A 210 17.97 -44.85 45.43
N LYS A 211 16.80 -45.46 45.30
CA LYS A 211 15.78 -45.02 44.32
C LYS A 211 14.83 -44.02 44.97
N ASP A 212 14.11 -44.48 45.97
CA ASP A 212 13.07 -43.78 46.70
C ASP A 212 12.88 -44.42 48.08
N LEU A 213 12.40 -43.64 49.05
CA LEU A 213 11.96 -44.10 50.37
C LEU A 213 10.45 -43.87 50.50
N THR A 214 9.67 -44.42 49.56
CA THR A 214 8.20 -44.26 49.48
C THR A 214 7.42 -45.25 50.35
N ASP A 215 8.04 -46.35 50.73
CA ASP A 215 7.35 -47.50 51.32
C ASP A 215 7.38 -47.42 52.85
N GLY A 216 6.31 -46.86 53.42
CA GLY A 216 6.04 -46.86 54.86
C GLY A 216 6.70 -45.71 55.64
N GLN A 217 6.17 -45.47 56.85
CA GLN A 217 6.56 -44.35 57.72
C GLN A 217 7.80 -44.66 58.60
N ASN A 218 8.22 -45.93 58.68
CA ASN A 218 9.29 -46.42 59.57
C ASN A 218 10.36 -47.24 58.83
N GLY A 219 10.62 -46.92 57.56
CA GLY A 219 11.55 -47.67 56.72
C GLY A 219 13.03 -47.30 56.90
N MET A 220 13.37 -46.33 57.75
CA MET A 220 14.74 -45.89 58.00
C MET A 220 15.11 -46.06 59.48
N LEU A 221 16.33 -46.53 59.76
CA LEU A 221 16.84 -46.78 61.10
C LEU A 221 18.33 -46.42 61.18
N LEU A 222 18.74 -45.74 62.25
CA LEU A 222 20.14 -45.61 62.63
C LEU A 222 20.53 -46.75 63.58
N ASP A 223 21.56 -47.51 63.25
CA ASP A 223 22.08 -48.53 64.15
C ASP A 223 23.08 -47.96 65.19
N SER A 224 23.37 -48.76 66.22
CA SER A 224 24.35 -48.40 67.27
C SER A 224 25.78 -48.09 66.79
N LYS A 225 26.10 -48.37 65.52
CA LYS A 225 27.41 -48.08 64.91
C LYS A 225 27.36 -46.79 64.07
N GLY A 226 26.22 -46.11 64.02
CA GLY A 226 26.01 -44.92 63.19
C GLY A 226 25.70 -45.22 61.72
N LEU A 227 25.32 -46.46 61.38
CA LEU A 227 24.94 -46.81 60.01
C LEU A 227 23.45 -46.61 59.78
N ILE A 228 23.09 -46.04 58.64
CA ILE A 228 21.70 -45.93 58.22
C ILE A 228 21.30 -47.18 57.44
N TRP A 229 20.19 -47.76 57.85
CA TRP A 229 19.46 -48.80 57.13
C TRP A 229 18.17 -48.19 56.59
N ALA A 230 17.96 -48.26 55.28
CA ALA A 230 16.80 -47.69 54.62
C ALA A 230 16.15 -48.68 53.66
N GLY A 231 14.88 -48.98 53.87
CA GLY A 231 14.04 -49.71 52.91
C GLY A 231 13.82 -48.88 51.66
N THR A 232 13.97 -49.47 50.48
CA THR A 232 13.79 -48.77 49.20
C THR A 232 12.69 -49.41 48.38
N GLY A 233 11.89 -48.62 47.65
CA GLY A 233 10.86 -49.13 46.74
C GLY A 233 11.42 -49.82 45.48
N SER A 234 12.75 -49.99 45.39
CA SER A 234 13.42 -50.71 44.32
C SER A 234 13.51 -52.21 44.63
N VAL A 235 12.88 -53.02 43.77
CA VAL A 235 12.97 -54.50 43.80
C VAL A 235 14.42 -55.02 43.70
N LYS A 236 15.34 -54.22 43.14
CA LYS A 236 16.75 -54.60 42.99
C LYS A 236 17.57 -54.42 44.26
N THR A 237 17.26 -53.39 45.06
CA THR A 237 18.05 -53.00 46.23
C THR A 237 17.37 -53.42 47.51
N GLY A 238 16.04 -53.28 47.62
CA GLY A 238 15.20 -53.71 48.75
C GLY A 238 15.51 -53.01 50.07
N LEU A 239 16.75 -53.13 50.54
CA LEU A 239 17.32 -52.54 51.73
C LEU A 239 18.71 -51.97 51.39
N VAL A 240 18.91 -50.68 51.66
CA VAL A 240 20.20 -50.01 51.54
C VAL A 240 20.83 -49.84 52.91
N ARG A 241 22.13 -50.12 52.98
CA ARG A 241 22.97 -49.83 54.13
C ARG A 241 23.96 -48.72 53.76
N MET A 242 23.92 -47.61 54.47
CA MET A 242 24.74 -46.44 54.22
C MET A 242 25.62 -46.11 55.45
N ASP A 243 26.93 -46.01 55.21
CA ASP A 243 27.92 -45.52 56.16
C ASP A 243 28.26 -44.08 55.79
N GLN A 244 27.77 -43.12 56.57
CA GLN A 244 27.88 -41.70 56.23
C GLN A 244 29.31 -41.16 56.32
N ASP A 245 30.08 -41.65 57.29
CA ASP A 245 31.44 -41.16 57.55
C ASP A 245 32.43 -41.65 56.48
N ARG A 246 32.04 -42.67 55.70
CA ARG A 246 32.83 -43.19 54.59
C ARG A 246 32.48 -42.59 53.23
N ILE A 247 31.50 -41.68 53.16
CA ILE A 247 31.16 -41.01 51.90
C ILE A 247 32.28 -40.01 51.58
N GLN A 248 33.09 -40.35 50.57
CA GLN A 248 34.12 -39.47 50.05
C GLN A 248 33.62 -38.83 48.76
N ALA A 249 33.49 -37.51 48.76
CA ALA A 249 33.29 -36.76 47.53
C ALA A 249 34.62 -36.65 46.78
N ASP A 250 34.64 -37.03 45.50
CA ASP A 250 35.79 -36.73 44.65
C ASP A 250 35.79 -35.22 44.36
N SER A 251 36.74 -34.52 44.96
CA SER A 251 36.91 -33.08 44.77
C SER A 251 37.81 -32.73 43.59
N THR A 252 38.35 -33.73 42.89
CA THR A 252 39.20 -33.46 41.71
C THR A 252 38.32 -33.11 40.51
N PRO A 253 38.49 -31.93 39.90
CA PRO A 253 37.71 -31.58 38.73
C PRO A 253 37.94 -32.58 37.59
N PRO A 254 36.88 -32.97 36.85
CA PRO A 254 37.02 -33.92 35.76
C PRO A 254 37.88 -33.31 34.64
N GLN A 255 38.68 -34.12 33.96
CA GLN A 255 39.45 -33.66 32.81
C GLN A 255 38.56 -33.70 31.57
N VAL A 256 38.28 -32.54 30.98
CA VAL A 256 37.52 -32.43 29.73
C VAL A 256 38.44 -32.68 28.55
N GLU A 257 37.92 -33.34 27.52
CA GLU A 257 38.59 -33.52 26.24
C GLU A 257 37.56 -33.37 25.12
N ILE A 258 37.94 -32.64 24.06
CA ILE A 258 37.19 -32.69 22.80
C ILE A 258 37.49 -34.06 22.18
N LYS A 259 36.44 -34.76 21.73
CA LYS A 259 36.55 -36.09 21.12
C LYS A 259 36.43 -36.03 19.61
N GLN A 260 35.57 -35.14 19.12
CA GLN A 260 35.28 -35.09 17.69
C GLN A 260 34.80 -33.71 17.27
N VAL A 261 35.21 -33.30 16.07
CA VAL A 261 34.66 -32.15 15.36
C VAL A 261 34.06 -32.64 14.07
N ARG A 262 32.79 -32.32 13.84
CA ARG A 262 31.99 -32.68 12.67
C ARG A 262 31.58 -31.41 11.93
N LEU A 263 31.56 -31.48 10.60
CA LEU A 263 31.04 -30.40 9.76
C LEU A 263 29.76 -30.88 9.08
N ASN A 264 28.70 -30.08 9.12
CA ASN A 264 27.40 -30.42 8.52
C ASN A 264 26.89 -31.81 8.95
N GLU A 265 27.07 -32.16 10.24
CA GLU A 265 26.71 -33.45 10.86
C GLU A 265 27.53 -34.66 10.39
N GLU A 266 28.54 -34.46 9.53
CA GLU A 266 29.37 -35.54 9.02
C GLU A 266 30.66 -35.72 9.82
N ILE A 267 30.99 -36.99 10.01
CA ILE A 267 32.22 -37.43 10.66
C ILE A 267 33.38 -37.37 9.67
N ILE A 268 34.47 -36.69 10.05
CA ILE A 268 35.59 -36.41 9.15
C ILE A 268 36.88 -37.01 9.73
N PRO A 269 37.58 -37.89 8.98
CA PRO A 269 38.97 -38.26 9.30
C PRO A 269 39.91 -37.12 8.88
N TRP A 270 40.31 -36.27 9.83
CA TRP A 270 41.06 -35.04 9.57
C TRP A 270 42.45 -35.27 8.97
N HIS A 271 43.15 -36.35 9.35
CA HIS A 271 44.45 -36.70 8.75
C HIS A 271 44.33 -37.02 7.25
N LEU A 272 43.20 -37.59 6.81
CA LEU A 272 42.95 -37.86 5.40
C LEU A 272 42.82 -36.55 4.60
N LEU A 273 42.24 -35.51 5.19
CA LEU A 273 42.12 -34.18 4.58
C LEU A 273 43.43 -33.40 4.62
N ALA A 274 44.23 -33.55 5.68
CA ALA A 274 45.52 -32.89 5.81
C ALA A 274 46.61 -33.48 4.89
N GLU A 275 46.52 -34.76 4.52
CA GLU A 275 47.47 -35.41 3.63
C GLU A 275 47.32 -34.96 2.16
N GLY A 276 48.45 -34.54 1.56
CA GLY A 276 48.56 -34.29 0.13
C GLY A 276 48.40 -35.55 -0.75
N GLU A 277 48.50 -35.40 -2.06
CA GLU A 277 48.46 -36.55 -2.99
C GLU A 277 49.73 -37.41 -2.81
N GLY A 278 49.59 -38.58 -2.15
CA GLY A 278 50.70 -39.48 -1.83
C GLY A 278 50.26 -40.79 -1.16
N SER A 279 51.21 -41.60 -0.69
CA SER A 279 50.91 -42.83 0.06
C SER A 279 50.28 -42.50 1.42
N GLU A 280 49.15 -43.14 1.75
CA GLU A 280 48.48 -42.94 3.05
C GLU A 280 49.45 -43.15 4.21
N SER A 281 49.59 -42.15 5.07
CA SER A 281 50.40 -42.33 6.26
C SER A 281 49.66 -43.18 7.29
N PHE A 282 50.42 -43.73 8.23
CA PHE A 282 49.87 -44.50 9.33
C PHE A 282 48.81 -43.71 10.11
N SER A 283 49.03 -42.41 10.32
CA SER A 283 48.11 -41.53 11.04
C SER A 283 46.75 -41.41 10.35
N SER A 284 46.71 -41.32 9.01
CA SER A 284 45.47 -41.30 8.23
C SER A 284 44.72 -42.64 8.28
N ILE A 285 45.44 -43.76 8.27
CA ILE A 285 44.82 -45.08 8.42
C ILE A 285 44.23 -45.24 9.82
N THR A 286 44.97 -44.85 10.86
CA THR A 286 44.48 -44.92 12.24
C THR A 286 43.29 -44.00 12.47
N ASP A 287 43.31 -42.79 11.93
CA ASP A 287 42.19 -41.85 12.02
C ASP A 287 40.94 -42.44 11.37
N GLN A 288 41.03 -42.97 10.14
CA GLN A 288 39.89 -43.65 9.49
C GLN A 288 39.32 -44.79 10.35
N LEU A 289 40.18 -45.59 10.99
CA LEU A 289 39.74 -46.69 11.85
C LEU A 289 39.08 -46.20 13.16
N ILE A 290 39.64 -45.17 13.80
CA ILE A 290 39.11 -44.59 15.04
C ILE A 290 37.78 -43.87 14.77
N THR A 291 37.75 -43.10 13.68
CA THR A 291 36.69 -42.16 13.38
C THR A 291 35.52 -42.81 12.63
N LEU A 292 35.78 -43.76 11.71
CA LEU A 292 34.77 -44.41 10.88
C LEU A 292 34.59 -45.91 11.15
N GLY A 293 35.46 -46.53 11.96
CA GLY A 293 35.46 -47.98 12.20
C GLY A 293 35.91 -48.83 11.01
N ARG A 294 36.25 -48.20 9.87
CA ARG A 294 36.70 -48.88 8.65
C ARG A 294 37.64 -47.98 7.84
N ARG A 295 38.47 -48.60 7.01
CA ARG A 295 39.24 -47.88 5.98
C ARG A 295 38.36 -47.58 4.78
N LEU A 296 38.46 -46.36 4.26
CA LEU A 296 37.72 -45.96 3.06
C LEU A 296 38.38 -46.54 1.79
N PRO A 297 37.60 -46.95 0.77
CA PRO A 297 38.12 -47.25 -0.55
C PRO A 297 38.54 -45.96 -1.28
N ALA A 298 39.39 -46.09 -2.31
CA ALA A 298 39.98 -44.93 -3.00
C ALA A 298 38.94 -43.96 -3.59
N GLY A 299 37.81 -44.47 -4.11
CA GLY A 299 36.72 -43.63 -4.64
C GLY A 299 36.06 -42.76 -3.56
N GLU A 300 35.70 -43.35 -2.41
CA GLU A 300 35.08 -42.62 -1.29
C GLU A 300 36.05 -41.58 -0.69
N LYS A 301 37.36 -41.86 -0.68
CA LYS A 301 38.38 -40.88 -0.25
C LYS A 301 38.41 -39.66 -1.15
N GLN A 302 38.36 -39.87 -2.46
CA GLN A 302 38.37 -38.80 -3.44
C GLN A 302 37.11 -37.93 -3.31
N GLU A 303 35.94 -38.58 -3.19
CA GLU A 303 34.67 -37.89 -2.98
C GLU A 303 34.68 -37.04 -1.69
N LEU A 304 35.24 -37.56 -0.60
CA LEU A 304 35.36 -36.84 0.66
C LEU A 304 36.32 -35.64 0.55
N LYS A 305 37.45 -35.78 -0.15
CA LYS A 305 38.39 -34.67 -0.42
C LYS A 305 37.75 -33.58 -1.29
N GLU A 306 36.97 -33.96 -2.31
CA GLU A 306 36.25 -33.02 -3.16
C GLU A 306 35.14 -32.27 -2.39
N LYS A 307 34.41 -33.00 -1.55
CA LYS A 307 33.34 -32.44 -0.73
C LYS A 307 33.83 -31.37 0.24
N PHE A 308 34.97 -31.60 0.89
CA PHE A 308 35.59 -30.67 1.84
C PHE A 308 36.71 -29.83 1.23
N GLN A 309 36.74 -29.70 -0.11
CA GLN A 309 37.70 -28.86 -0.80
C GLN A 309 37.72 -27.42 -0.25
N GLY A 310 38.91 -26.87 -0.01
CA GLY A 310 39.09 -25.51 0.52
C GLY A 310 39.05 -25.40 2.05
N VAL A 311 38.75 -26.48 2.77
CA VAL A 311 39.05 -26.58 4.21
C VAL A 311 40.58 -26.62 4.37
N LYS A 312 41.12 -25.78 5.27
CA LYS A 312 42.55 -25.76 5.60
C LYS A 312 42.76 -25.89 7.10
N MET A 313 43.93 -26.38 7.48
CA MET A 313 44.35 -26.55 8.87
C MET A 313 45.87 -26.56 8.92
N ASP A 314 46.45 -26.18 10.06
CA ASP A 314 47.91 -26.16 10.26
C ASP A 314 48.45 -27.56 10.60
N GLY A 315 47.62 -28.38 11.23
CA GLY A 315 47.98 -29.73 11.66
C GLY A 315 46.77 -30.50 12.19
N VAL A 316 47.00 -31.74 12.61
CA VAL A 316 46.00 -32.57 13.30
C VAL A 316 46.65 -33.17 14.53
N SER A 317 45.96 -33.12 15.66
CA SER A 317 46.47 -33.66 16.93
C SER A 317 46.69 -35.19 16.83
N PRO A 318 47.80 -35.72 17.42
CA PRO A 318 48.26 -37.09 17.17
C PRO A 318 47.45 -38.20 17.86
N PHE A 319 46.87 -37.94 19.04
CA PHE A 319 46.16 -38.96 19.82
C PHE A 319 44.63 -38.89 19.64
N ILE A 320 44.09 -37.67 19.49
CA ILE A 320 42.69 -37.43 19.17
C ILE A 320 42.71 -36.58 17.90
N PRO A 321 42.25 -37.08 16.75
CA PRO A 321 42.38 -36.39 15.47
C PRO A 321 41.46 -35.17 15.43
N ILE A 322 41.98 -34.04 15.92
CA ILE A 322 41.32 -32.73 15.93
C ILE A 322 42.20 -31.78 15.12
N PRO A 323 41.63 -31.01 14.18
CA PRO A 323 42.39 -30.07 13.37
C PRO A 323 42.87 -28.87 14.21
N GLU A 324 44.07 -28.38 13.95
CA GLU A 324 44.61 -27.17 14.55
C GLU A 324 44.43 -25.98 13.59
N ASN A 325 43.96 -24.83 14.11
CA ASN A 325 43.68 -23.61 13.33
C ASN A 325 42.83 -23.88 12.07
N LEU A 326 41.65 -24.44 12.28
CA LEU A 326 40.77 -24.87 11.20
C LEU A 326 40.18 -23.67 10.45
N GLU A 327 40.45 -23.54 9.15
CA GLU A 327 39.81 -22.58 8.26
C GLU A 327 38.72 -23.26 7.43
N LEU A 328 37.49 -22.75 7.53
CA LEU A 328 36.31 -23.30 6.88
C LEU A 328 35.79 -22.36 5.78
N PRO A 329 35.56 -22.85 4.56
CA PRO A 329 34.75 -22.13 3.58
C PRO A 329 33.32 -21.93 4.10
N TYR A 330 32.68 -20.81 3.72
CA TYR A 330 31.33 -20.46 4.17
C TYR A 330 30.25 -21.55 3.96
N ARG A 331 30.44 -22.47 3.01
CA ARG A 331 29.53 -23.61 2.78
C ARG A 331 29.50 -24.64 3.91
N HIS A 332 30.49 -24.63 4.79
CA HIS A 332 30.61 -25.51 5.96
C HIS A 332 30.47 -24.67 7.24
N ASN A 333 29.41 -23.86 7.31
CA ASN A 333 29.13 -22.98 8.45
C ASN A 333 28.27 -23.62 9.55
N GLN A 334 28.15 -24.95 9.53
CA GLN A 334 27.56 -25.73 10.60
C GLN A 334 28.62 -26.67 11.18
N ILE A 335 28.93 -26.47 12.46
CA ILE A 335 29.92 -27.25 13.20
C ILE A 335 29.25 -27.94 14.38
N ASN A 336 29.57 -29.21 14.58
CA ASN A 336 29.19 -29.96 15.75
C ASN A 336 30.47 -30.40 16.47
N ILE A 337 30.51 -30.16 17.79
CA ILE A 337 31.66 -30.46 18.63
C ILE A 337 31.20 -31.42 19.71
N GLU A 338 31.83 -32.59 19.74
CA GLU A 338 31.63 -33.59 20.77
C GLU A 338 32.80 -33.56 21.75
N PHE A 339 32.48 -33.58 23.04
CA PHE A 339 33.42 -33.50 24.14
C PHE A 339 32.99 -34.46 25.24
N SER A 340 33.94 -34.98 25.99
CA SER A 340 33.65 -35.85 27.14
C SER A 340 34.61 -35.58 28.27
N THR A 341 34.44 -36.28 29.39
CA THR A 341 35.42 -36.29 30.49
C THR A 341 36.08 -37.66 30.61
N ASN A 342 37.01 -37.77 31.57
CA ASN A 342 37.58 -39.02 32.04
C ASN A 342 36.64 -39.86 32.94
N GLU A 343 35.43 -39.36 33.26
CA GLU A 343 34.40 -40.11 34.00
C GLU A 343 33.61 -41.02 33.06
N LEU A 344 33.96 -42.31 33.05
CA LEU A 344 33.38 -43.32 32.17
C LEU A 344 32.32 -44.19 32.86
N ALA A 345 32.35 -44.29 34.19
CA ALA A 345 31.45 -45.17 34.93
C ALA A 345 30.08 -44.53 35.13
N LYS A 346 30.06 -43.22 35.40
CA LYS A 346 28.83 -42.46 35.68
C LYS A 346 28.83 -41.10 34.96
N PRO A 347 28.79 -41.07 33.62
CA PRO A 347 28.86 -39.83 32.84
C PRO A 347 27.69 -38.86 33.11
N TYR A 348 26.56 -39.37 33.58
CA TYR A 348 25.38 -38.57 33.92
C TYR A 348 25.57 -37.68 35.15
N LEU A 349 26.63 -37.89 35.95
CA LEU A 349 27.00 -37.04 37.09
C LEU A 349 27.76 -35.77 36.66
N ILE A 350 28.15 -35.69 35.39
CA ILE A 350 28.95 -34.59 34.86
C ILE A 350 28.04 -33.52 34.28
N GLU A 351 28.32 -32.30 34.71
CA GLU A 351 27.74 -31.07 34.20
C GLU A 351 28.74 -30.38 33.29
N TYR A 352 28.27 -29.90 32.15
CA TYR A 352 29.05 -29.20 31.14
C TYR A 352 28.52 -27.78 30.95
N GLN A 353 29.44 -26.87 30.67
CA GLN A 353 29.15 -25.58 30.08
C GLN A 353 30.07 -25.36 28.90
N HIS A 354 29.53 -24.70 27.87
CA HIS A 354 30.31 -24.31 26.72
C HIS A 354 30.05 -22.86 26.32
N LEU A 355 30.99 -22.29 25.58
CA LEU A 355 30.92 -20.93 25.06
C LEU A 355 31.56 -20.95 23.66
N LEU A 356 30.90 -20.34 22.68
CA LEU A 356 31.52 -20.08 21.38
C LEU A 356 31.78 -18.59 21.25
N GLU A 357 33.00 -18.16 21.58
CA GLU A 357 33.42 -16.77 21.47
C GLU A 357 33.30 -16.31 20.02
N GLY A 358 32.66 -15.16 19.80
CA GLY A 358 32.32 -14.64 18.47
C GLY A 358 30.92 -15.01 17.99
N TYR A 359 30.26 -16.00 18.61
CA TYR A 359 28.86 -16.36 18.38
C TYR A 359 27.96 -15.94 19.55
N GLU A 360 28.42 -16.20 20.79
CA GLU A 360 27.75 -15.87 22.05
C GLU A 360 28.73 -15.18 23.02
N SER A 361 28.19 -14.40 23.97
CA SER A 361 28.99 -13.68 24.99
C SER A 361 29.02 -14.38 26.34
N ASP A 362 27.97 -15.13 26.69
CA ASP A 362 27.80 -15.79 27.98
C ASP A 362 27.90 -17.31 27.84
N TRP A 363 28.33 -17.98 28.92
CA TRP A 363 28.35 -19.45 28.96
C TRP A 363 26.95 -20.03 28.80
N SER A 364 26.87 -21.21 28.17
CA SER A 364 25.64 -21.97 28.07
C SER A 364 25.03 -22.26 29.45
N PRO A 365 23.72 -22.55 29.53
CA PRO A 365 23.15 -23.21 30.69
C PRO A 365 23.92 -24.49 31.05
N ILE A 366 23.74 -24.96 32.28
CA ILE A 366 24.29 -26.24 32.73
C ILE A 366 23.64 -27.37 31.91
N LEU A 367 24.47 -28.19 31.29
CA LEU A 367 24.04 -29.27 30.40
C LEU A 367 24.63 -30.61 30.84
N ARG A 368 23.88 -31.70 30.70
CA ARG A 368 24.40 -33.08 30.90
C ARG A 368 24.67 -33.81 29.57
N ARG A 369 24.72 -33.07 28.46
CA ARG A 369 25.01 -33.58 27.12
C ARG A 369 26.45 -33.29 26.72
N THR A 370 27.02 -34.21 25.96
CA THR A 370 28.42 -34.24 25.51
C THR A 370 28.63 -33.73 24.08
N SER A 371 27.62 -33.07 23.50
CA SER A 371 27.67 -32.57 22.13
C SER A 371 26.91 -31.25 22.02
N THR A 372 27.42 -30.35 21.18
CA THR A 372 26.76 -29.10 20.82
C THR A 372 26.90 -28.84 19.32
N THR A 373 25.88 -28.21 18.75
CA THR A 373 25.81 -27.89 17.32
C THR A 373 25.58 -26.40 17.16
N PHE A 374 26.45 -25.76 16.39
CA PHE A 374 26.32 -24.36 15.98
C PHE A 374 26.06 -24.31 14.49
N GLY A 375 24.92 -23.72 14.11
CA GLY A 375 24.49 -23.61 12.72
C GLY A 375 24.49 -22.17 12.22
N ASN A 376 24.65 -22.01 10.91
CA ASN A 376 24.59 -20.72 10.22
C ASN A 376 25.56 -19.66 10.77
N ILE A 377 26.74 -20.10 11.15
CA ILE A 377 27.79 -19.23 11.69
C ILE A 377 28.24 -18.26 10.58
N GLN A 378 28.45 -16.99 10.93
CA GLN A 378 28.91 -15.98 9.98
C GLN A 378 30.43 -16.07 9.79
N GLU A 379 30.95 -15.30 8.85
CA GLU A 379 32.38 -15.13 8.65
C GLU A 379 33.06 -14.47 9.86
N GLY A 380 34.20 -15.00 10.30
CA GLY A 380 34.91 -14.51 11.47
C GLY A 380 35.77 -15.59 12.15
N ASP A 381 36.46 -15.17 13.21
CA ASP A 381 37.27 -16.05 14.06
C ASP A 381 36.47 -16.46 15.30
N TYR A 382 36.48 -17.75 15.60
CA TYR A 382 35.70 -18.34 16.67
C TYR A 382 36.58 -19.17 17.59
N THR A 383 36.32 -19.10 18.89
CA THR A 383 36.97 -19.99 19.88
C THR A 383 35.90 -20.67 20.71
N PHE A 384 35.77 -21.97 20.52
CA PHE A 384 34.95 -22.83 21.35
C PHE A 384 35.67 -23.10 22.66
N ARG A 385 34.99 -22.92 23.79
CA ARG A 385 35.46 -23.26 25.13
C ARG A 385 34.48 -24.23 25.76
N VAL A 386 34.99 -25.23 26.47
CA VAL A 386 34.18 -26.14 27.25
C VAL A 386 34.85 -26.43 28.59
N ARG A 387 34.04 -26.50 29.64
CA ARG A 387 34.43 -26.88 30.99
C ARG A 387 33.39 -27.83 31.58
N ALA A 388 33.81 -28.67 32.51
CA ALA A 388 32.93 -29.61 33.17
C ALA A 388 33.17 -29.64 34.68
N ARG A 389 32.18 -30.13 35.42
CA ARG A 389 32.26 -30.37 36.87
C ARG A 389 31.38 -31.55 37.23
N TYR A 390 31.60 -32.16 38.38
CA TYR A 390 30.59 -33.02 39.00
C TYR A 390 29.45 -32.16 39.55
N ALA A 391 28.21 -32.58 39.32
CA ALA A 391 27.01 -31.97 39.90
C ALA A 391 27.10 -31.89 41.43
N GLY A 392 27.74 -32.90 42.05
CA GLY A 392 27.84 -33.04 43.50
C GLY A 392 26.55 -33.59 44.13
N ASN A 393 26.58 -33.74 45.45
CA ASN A 393 25.42 -34.23 46.22
C ASN A 393 24.62 -33.09 46.84
N SER A 394 25.10 -31.85 46.76
CA SER A 394 24.44 -30.67 47.32
C SER A 394 24.34 -29.59 46.25
N VAL A 395 23.17 -28.95 46.17
CA VAL A 395 22.90 -27.88 45.20
C VAL A 395 23.83 -26.67 45.44
N ASP A 396 24.20 -26.41 46.70
CA ASP A 396 24.93 -25.20 47.10
C ASP A 396 26.45 -25.36 47.11
N GLN A 397 26.96 -26.59 46.93
CA GLN A 397 28.40 -26.87 46.87
C GLN A 397 28.73 -27.77 45.67
N PRO A 398 28.48 -27.31 44.44
CA PRO A 398 28.95 -28.03 43.27
C PRO A 398 30.48 -28.09 43.27
N SER A 399 31.02 -29.14 42.69
CA SER A 399 32.47 -29.27 42.54
C SER A 399 33.06 -28.13 41.69
N ALA A 400 34.34 -27.83 41.89
CA ALA A 400 35.03 -26.82 41.09
C ALA A 400 35.03 -27.20 39.60
N TRP A 401 34.89 -26.19 38.75
CA TRP A 401 35.01 -26.37 37.30
C TRP A 401 36.40 -26.89 36.93
N SER A 402 36.44 -27.74 35.90
CA SER A 402 37.66 -28.16 35.24
C SER A 402 38.40 -26.99 34.61
N ASN A 403 39.66 -27.23 34.25
CA ASN A 403 40.34 -26.36 33.29
C ASN A 403 39.53 -26.33 31.98
N GLU A 404 39.49 -25.16 31.36
CA GLU A 404 38.83 -24.96 30.07
C GLU A 404 39.63 -25.62 28.96
N VAL A 405 38.94 -26.36 28.08
CA VAL A 405 39.50 -26.84 26.82
C VAL A 405 38.98 -25.96 25.71
N THR A 406 39.89 -25.51 24.85
CA THR A 406 39.61 -24.56 23.78
C THR A 406 39.85 -25.16 22.40
N PHE A 407 39.03 -24.80 21.43
CA PHE A 407 39.20 -25.15 20.02
C PHE A 407 38.86 -23.94 19.14
N SER A 408 39.82 -23.49 18.34
CA SER A 408 39.68 -22.29 17.51
C SER A 408 39.54 -22.63 16.03
N PHE A 409 38.65 -21.92 15.35
CA PHE A 409 38.42 -22.06 13.91
C PHE A 409 37.97 -20.73 13.30
N THR A 410 38.17 -20.58 12.00
CA THR A 410 37.83 -19.36 11.24
C THR A 410 36.90 -19.71 10.09
N ILE A 411 35.83 -18.93 9.91
CA ILE A 411 34.93 -19.06 8.75
C ILE A 411 35.25 -17.96 7.74
N LEU A 412 35.62 -18.38 6.54
CA LEU A 412 35.94 -17.48 5.44
C LEU A 412 34.67 -16.85 4.86
N PRO A 413 34.71 -15.58 4.43
CA PRO A 413 33.58 -14.91 3.83
C PRO A 413 33.14 -15.60 2.53
N PRO A 414 31.82 -15.65 2.24
CA PRO A 414 31.36 -16.14 0.95
C PRO A 414 31.86 -15.22 -0.16
N TRP A 415 31.99 -15.75 -1.38
CA TRP A 415 32.57 -15.01 -2.52
C TRP A 415 31.86 -13.66 -2.76
N TYR A 416 30.55 -13.58 -2.55
CA TYR A 416 29.73 -12.38 -2.74
C TYR A 416 29.86 -11.33 -1.63
N ARG A 417 30.53 -11.65 -0.50
CA ARG A 417 30.91 -10.70 0.57
C ARG A 417 32.42 -10.49 0.67
N SER A 418 33.18 -10.95 -0.32
CA SER A 418 34.60 -10.67 -0.41
C SER A 418 34.85 -9.20 -0.77
N TRP A 419 36.04 -8.68 -0.43
CA TRP A 419 36.44 -7.31 -0.78
C TRP A 419 36.38 -7.04 -2.30
N TRP A 420 36.73 -8.03 -3.13
CA TRP A 420 36.67 -7.89 -4.58
C TRP A 420 35.21 -7.91 -5.09
N ALA A 421 34.29 -8.63 -4.44
CA ALA A 421 32.87 -8.57 -4.77
C ALA A 421 32.27 -7.20 -4.44
N TYR A 422 32.64 -6.59 -3.31
CA TYR A 422 32.28 -5.20 -3.05
C TYR A 422 32.83 -4.23 -4.10
N THR A 423 34.04 -4.50 -4.60
CA THR A 423 34.63 -3.73 -5.71
C THR A 423 33.80 -3.90 -6.99
N LEU A 424 33.36 -5.12 -7.30
CA LEU A 424 32.47 -5.41 -8.42
C LEU A 424 31.09 -4.76 -8.25
N TYR A 425 30.50 -4.78 -7.06
CA TYR A 425 29.24 -4.10 -6.76
C TYR A 425 29.36 -2.59 -6.93
N ALA A 426 30.47 -2.00 -6.50
CA ALA A 426 30.74 -0.58 -6.71
C ALA A 426 30.80 -0.24 -8.21
N ILE A 427 31.48 -1.09 -9.01
CA ILE A 427 31.53 -0.92 -10.48
C ILE A 427 30.14 -1.05 -11.10
N LEU A 428 29.37 -2.08 -10.71
CA LEU A 428 28.03 -2.33 -11.26
C LEU A 428 27.05 -1.22 -10.85
N PHE A 429 27.14 -0.74 -9.61
CA PHE A 429 26.40 0.41 -9.09
C PHE A 429 26.76 1.69 -9.85
N LEU A 430 28.05 1.97 -10.10
CA LEU A 430 28.49 3.09 -10.93
C LEU A 430 28.01 2.93 -12.39
N SER A 431 28.03 1.72 -12.94
CA SER A 431 27.51 1.41 -14.27
C SER A 431 25.99 1.51 -14.35
N LEU A 432 25.25 1.41 -13.25
CA LEU A 432 23.81 1.63 -13.18
C LEU A 432 23.47 3.10 -12.92
N ILE A 433 24.26 3.79 -12.10
CA ILE A 433 24.21 5.23 -11.89
C ILE A 433 24.52 5.95 -13.18
N TYR A 434 25.49 5.52 -13.98
CA TYR A 434 25.88 6.21 -15.21
C TYR A 434 24.71 6.41 -16.20
N PRO A 435 23.89 5.40 -16.56
CA PRO A 435 22.71 5.57 -17.39
C PRO A 435 21.59 6.31 -16.64
N LEU A 436 21.45 6.17 -15.33
CA LEU A 436 20.47 6.92 -14.52
C LEU A 436 20.85 8.41 -14.41
N HIS A 437 22.13 8.71 -14.36
CA HIS A 437 22.74 10.04 -14.42
C HIS A 437 22.67 10.59 -15.84
N LEU A 438 22.86 9.79 -16.89
CA LEU A 438 22.59 10.21 -18.27
C LEU A 438 21.10 10.45 -18.50
N PHE A 439 20.23 9.63 -17.92
CA PHE A 439 18.78 9.79 -18.00
C PHE A 439 18.32 11.00 -17.19
N GLN A 440 18.82 11.20 -15.98
CA GLN A 440 18.59 12.41 -15.17
C GLN A 440 19.18 13.63 -15.86
N ARG A 441 20.40 13.56 -16.41
CA ARG A 441 21.01 14.65 -17.19
C ARG A 441 20.18 14.94 -18.43
N ASN A 442 19.67 13.94 -19.13
CA ASN A 442 18.79 14.12 -20.29
C ASN A 442 17.40 14.62 -19.87
N ARG A 443 16.91 14.25 -18.68
CA ARG A 443 15.64 14.71 -18.10
C ARG A 443 15.78 16.13 -17.55
N LEU A 444 16.93 16.49 -17.01
CA LEU A 444 17.29 17.81 -16.51
C LEU A 444 17.60 18.74 -17.68
N LEU A 445 18.26 18.26 -18.74
CA LEU A 445 18.35 18.94 -20.04
C LEU A 445 16.98 19.06 -20.72
N LYS A 446 16.07 18.09 -20.58
CA LYS A 446 14.68 18.21 -21.07
C LYS A 446 13.88 19.21 -20.25
N ALA A 447 14.00 19.19 -18.92
CA ALA A 447 13.34 20.14 -18.01
C ALA A 447 13.95 21.54 -18.14
N GLU A 448 15.24 21.66 -18.44
CA GLU A 448 15.92 22.90 -18.77
C GLU A 448 15.51 23.34 -20.17
N ARG A 449 15.36 22.46 -21.16
CA ARG A 449 14.71 22.77 -22.46
C ARG A 449 13.25 23.14 -22.31
N GLU A 450 12.52 22.58 -21.35
CA GLU A 450 11.13 22.94 -21.04
C GLU A 450 11.06 24.26 -20.29
N LYS A 451 11.97 24.56 -19.35
CA LYS A 451 12.11 25.89 -18.72
C LYS A 451 12.63 26.93 -19.69
N THR A 452 13.49 26.55 -20.63
CA THR A 452 13.96 27.44 -21.72
C THR A 452 12.83 27.65 -22.70
N LYS A 453 12.04 26.62 -23.04
CA LYS A 453 10.78 26.75 -23.78
C LYS A 453 9.74 27.53 -23.00
N GLU A 454 9.61 27.43 -21.69
CA GLU A 454 8.67 28.19 -20.87
C GLU A 454 9.16 29.63 -20.69
N ARG A 455 10.47 29.87 -20.62
CA ARG A 455 11.05 31.22 -20.69
C ARG A 455 10.88 31.80 -22.07
N GLU A 456 11.12 31.04 -23.14
CA GLU A 456 10.86 31.41 -24.54
C GLU A 456 9.37 31.53 -24.82
N LEU A 457 8.48 30.82 -24.12
CA LEU A 457 7.02 30.86 -24.27
C LEU A 457 6.38 31.85 -23.30
N ALA A 458 7.07 32.26 -22.24
CA ALA A 458 6.77 33.44 -21.43
C ALA A 458 7.27 34.70 -22.13
N HIS A 459 8.48 34.69 -22.71
CA HIS A 459 8.96 35.73 -23.63
C HIS A 459 8.16 35.73 -24.92
N ALA A 460 7.74 34.59 -25.46
CA ALA A 460 6.86 34.53 -26.62
C ALA A 460 5.40 34.72 -26.24
N LYS A 461 4.96 34.59 -24.98
CA LYS A 461 3.66 35.09 -24.49
C LYS A 461 3.72 36.56 -24.17
N GLU A 462 4.85 37.14 -23.75
CA GLU A 462 5.03 38.58 -23.60
C GLU A 462 5.22 39.25 -24.94
N ILE A 463 5.97 38.63 -25.86
CA ILE A 463 6.03 38.99 -27.27
C ILE A 463 4.67 38.70 -27.89
N GLU A 464 4.02 37.55 -27.75
CA GLU A 464 2.64 37.33 -28.27
C GLU A 464 1.62 38.21 -27.57
N LYS A 465 1.78 38.68 -26.32
CA LYS A 465 0.87 39.67 -25.72
C LYS A 465 1.20 41.09 -26.18
N ALA A 466 2.47 41.40 -26.45
CA ALA A 466 2.91 42.65 -27.07
C ALA A 466 2.71 42.65 -28.59
N TYR A 467 2.62 41.50 -29.24
CA TYR A 467 2.47 41.22 -30.68
C TYR A 467 1.02 40.84 -30.97
N GLN A 468 0.23 40.43 -29.97
CA GLN A 468 -1.24 40.47 -29.94
C GLN A 468 -1.68 41.85 -29.49
N GLU A 469 -1.05 42.60 -28.61
CA GLU A 469 -1.42 44.02 -28.42
C GLU A 469 -0.97 44.84 -29.63
N LEU A 470 0.17 44.53 -30.26
CA LEU A 470 0.62 45.15 -31.51
C LEU A 470 -0.11 44.61 -32.75
N ASN A 471 -0.44 43.31 -32.89
CA ASN A 471 -1.36 42.83 -33.95
C ASN A 471 -2.82 43.11 -33.62
N GLN A 472 -3.25 43.28 -32.38
CA GLN A 472 -4.60 43.76 -32.08
C GLN A 472 -4.65 45.26 -32.25
N THR A 473 -3.57 46.03 -32.13
CA THR A 473 -3.56 47.46 -32.53
C THR A 473 -3.23 47.65 -34.00
N HIS A 474 -2.54 46.73 -34.67
CA HIS A 474 -2.22 46.77 -36.09
C HIS A 474 -3.28 46.04 -36.94
N GLU A 475 -3.90 44.96 -36.46
CA GLU A 475 -5.21 44.47 -36.93
C GLU A 475 -6.34 45.34 -36.41
N ASN A 476 -6.37 45.95 -35.22
CA ASN A 476 -7.39 46.98 -34.99
C ASN A 476 -7.09 48.20 -35.86
N LEU A 477 -5.87 48.62 -36.21
CA LEU A 477 -5.73 49.72 -37.18
C LEU A 477 -6.14 49.29 -38.59
N LYS A 478 -5.77 48.08 -39.03
CA LYS A 478 -6.03 47.56 -40.38
C LYS A 478 -7.45 47.00 -40.55
N ALA A 479 -8.06 46.52 -39.48
CA ALA A 479 -9.46 46.14 -39.31
C ALA A 479 -10.32 47.28 -38.79
N THR A 480 -9.81 48.38 -38.21
CA THR A 480 -10.57 49.66 -38.03
C THR A 480 -10.49 50.47 -39.31
N GLN A 481 -9.42 50.36 -40.11
CA GLN A 481 -9.35 50.91 -41.46
C GLN A 481 -10.18 50.06 -42.44
N SER A 482 -10.14 48.72 -42.32
CA SER A 482 -11.08 47.83 -43.03
C SER A 482 -12.48 47.90 -42.44
N GLN A 483 -12.71 48.12 -41.14
CA GLN A 483 -14.03 48.40 -40.54
C GLN A 483 -14.47 49.82 -40.82
N LEU A 484 -13.60 50.80 -41.12
CA LEU A 484 -14.04 52.12 -41.58
C LEU A 484 -14.46 52.01 -43.04
N ILE A 485 -13.72 51.28 -43.88
CA ILE A 485 -14.10 50.96 -45.27
C ILE A 485 -15.30 49.99 -45.31
N GLN A 486 -15.43 49.06 -44.35
CA GLN A 486 -16.50 48.06 -44.24
C GLN A 486 -17.68 48.57 -43.41
N ALA A 487 -17.53 49.59 -42.56
CA ALA A 487 -18.60 50.35 -41.92
C ALA A 487 -19.07 51.50 -42.80
N GLU A 488 -18.25 52.04 -43.71
CA GLU A 488 -18.72 52.90 -44.80
C GLU A 488 -19.48 52.05 -45.84
N LYS A 489 -18.98 50.85 -46.17
CA LYS A 489 -19.73 49.85 -46.97
C LYS A 489 -20.92 49.23 -46.21
N MET A 490 -20.89 49.02 -44.89
CA MET A 490 -22.03 48.53 -44.10
C MET A 490 -22.99 49.67 -43.71
N ALA A 491 -22.55 50.92 -43.68
CA ALA A 491 -23.45 52.08 -43.56
C ALA A 491 -24.17 52.32 -44.88
N SER A 492 -23.47 52.25 -46.02
CA SER A 492 -24.07 52.27 -47.36
C SER A 492 -24.96 51.04 -47.61
N LEU A 493 -24.48 49.82 -47.32
CA LEU A 493 -25.26 48.59 -47.42
C LEU A 493 -26.38 48.55 -46.37
N GLY A 494 -26.19 49.14 -45.20
CA GLY A 494 -27.19 49.22 -44.13
C GLY A 494 -28.31 50.21 -44.43
N GLU A 495 -28.00 51.37 -45.02
CA GLU A 495 -28.97 52.34 -45.52
C GLU A 495 -29.78 51.77 -46.69
N LEU A 496 -29.11 51.03 -47.60
CA LEU A 496 -29.72 50.38 -48.75
C LEU A 496 -30.52 49.11 -48.36
N THR A 497 -30.05 48.34 -47.36
CA THR A 497 -30.76 47.14 -46.84
C THR A 497 -31.94 47.54 -45.96
N ALA A 498 -31.84 48.61 -45.16
CA ALA A 498 -32.96 49.14 -44.38
C ALA A 498 -34.03 49.77 -45.28
N GLY A 499 -33.64 50.52 -46.32
CA GLY A 499 -34.55 51.05 -47.33
C GLY A 499 -35.28 49.95 -48.13
N ILE A 500 -34.55 48.90 -48.55
CA ILE A 500 -35.14 47.74 -49.25
C ILE A 500 -36.07 46.94 -48.33
N ALA A 501 -35.65 46.67 -47.08
CA ALA A 501 -36.48 45.92 -46.14
C ALA A 501 -37.79 46.67 -45.86
N HIS A 502 -37.72 47.99 -45.69
CA HIS A 502 -38.90 48.83 -45.47
C HIS A 502 -39.80 48.92 -46.73
N GLU A 503 -39.21 49.00 -47.93
CA GLU A 503 -39.95 49.01 -49.20
C GLU A 503 -40.61 47.65 -49.53
N ILE A 504 -40.01 46.53 -49.10
CA ILE A 504 -40.58 45.18 -49.27
C ILE A 504 -41.61 44.86 -48.17
N GLN A 505 -41.38 45.27 -46.93
CA GLN A 505 -42.32 45.04 -45.83
C GLN A 505 -43.66 45.73 -46.08
N ASN A 506 -43.66 46.94 -46.62
CA ASN A 506 -44.89 47.68 -46.86
C ASN A 506 -45.91 46.88 -47.71
N PRO A 507 -45.61 46.42 -48.94
CA PRO A 507 -46.54 45.61 -49.71
C PRO A 507 -46.84 44.25 -49.07
N LEU A 508 -45.86 43.60 -48.41
CA LEU A 508 -46.11 42.32 -47.72
C LEU A 508 -47.09 42.46 -46.55
N ASN A 509 -47.01 43.55 -45.79
CA ASN A 509 -47.93 43.83 -44.70
C ASN A 509 -49.35 44.09 -45.23
N PHE A 510 -49.51 44.79 -46.35
CA PHE A 510 -50.81 44.91 -47.01
C PHE A 510 -51.33 43.55 -47.46
N VAL A 511 -50.49 42.73 -48.09
CA VAL A 511 -50.87 41.37 -48.50
C VAL A 511 -51.35 40.55 -47.31
N LYS A 512 -50.62 40.59 -46.18
CA LYS A 512 -50.99 39.87 -44.96
C LYS A 512 -52.31 40.38 -44.38
N ASN A 513 -52.44 41.69 -44.17
CA ASN A 513 -53.63 42.26 -43.52
C ASN A 513 -54.89 42.03 -44.37
N PHE A 514 -54.83 42.28 -45.68
CA PHE A 514 -55.99 42.01 -46.54
C PHE A 514 -56.29 40.52 -46.64
N SER A 515 -55.29 39.64 -46.53
CA SER A 515 -55.52 38.20 -46.47
C SER A 515 -56.18 37.75 -45.17
N GLU A 516 -55.80 38.33 -44.03
CA GLU A 516 -56.39 38.02 -42.72
C GLU A 516 -57.84 38.52 -42.66
N VAL A 517 -58.09 39.78 -43.07
CA VAL A 517 -59.45 40.32 -43.17
C VAL A 517 -60.30 39.52 -44.15
N SER A 518 -59.74 39.10 -45.29
CA SER A 518 -60.48 38.23 -46.22
C SER A 518 -60.85 36.89 -45.61
N HIS A 519 -60.03 36.33 -44.70
CA HIS A 519 -60.38 35.09 -44.01
C HIS A 519 -61.54 35.31 -43.03
N GLU A 520 -61.49 36.39 -42.24
CA GLU A 520 -62.57 36.74 -41.33
C GLU A 520 -63.88 37.00 -42.08
N LEU A 521 -63.83 37.76 -43.18
CA LEU A 521 -65.01 38.00 -44.03
C LEU A 521 -65.55 36.70 -44.65
N VAL A 522 -64.69 35.70 -44.94
CA VAL A 522 -65.14 34.39 -45.44
C VAL A 522 -65.86 33.61 -44.33
N ASP A 523 -65.36 33.67 -43.11
CA ASP A 523 -66.00 33.02 -41.97
C ASP A 523 -67.36 33.68 -41.67
N GLU A 524 -67.41 35.02 -41.63
CA GLU A 524 -68.64 35.81 -41.44
C GLU A 524 -69.64 35.58 -42.59
N MET A 525 -69.15 35.51 -43.83
CA MET A 525 -69.98 35.12 -44.98
C MET A 525 -70.57 33.71 -44.82
N ASN A 526 -69.80 32.74 -44.31
CA ASN A 526 -70.30 31.38 -44.08
C ASN A 526 -71.34 31.34 -42.95
N GLU A 527 -71.16 32.14 -41.91
CA GLU A 527 -72.15 32.28 -40.84
C GLU A 527 -73.46 32.89 -41.35
N GLU A 528 -73.41 33.94 -42.18
CA GLU A 528 -74.62 34.52 -42.76
C GLU A 528 -75.29 33.62 -43.81
N ILE A 529 -74.52 32.79 -44.52
CA ILE A 529 -75.08 31.72 -45.37
C ILE A 529 -75.85 30.71 -44.52
N GLN A 530 -75.38 30.37 -43.32
CA GLN A 530 -76.08 29.46 -42.41
C GLN A 530 -77.30 30.11 -41.75
N SER A 531 -77.23 31.41 -41.43
CA SER A 531 -78.35 32.20 -40.92
C SER A 531 -79.46 32.37 -41.97
N GLY A 532 -79.11 32.18 -43.25
CA GLY A 532 -80.00 32.26 -44.40
C GLY A 532 -80.08 33.66 -45.02
N ASP A 533 -79.24 34.60 -44.58
CA ASP A 533 -79.15 35.96 -45.12
C ASP A 533 -78.16 36.04 -46.29
N TYR A 534 -78.58 35.46 -47.42
CA TYR A 534 -77.72 35.28 -48.59
C TYR A 534 -77.35 36.59 -49.32
N GLU A 535 -78.05 37.70 -49.09
CA GLU A 535 -77.69 38.99 -49.70
C GLU A 535 -76.48 39.63 -49.00
N GLU A 536 -76.43 39.58 -47.67
CA GLU A 536 -75.26 40.07 -46.92
C GLU A 536 -74.03 39.21 -47.22
N ALA A 537 -74.20 37.88 -47.26
CA ALA A 537 -73.14 36.97 -47.67
C ALA A 537 -72.59 37.28 -49.08
N LYS A 538 -73.44 37.69 -50.02
CA LYS A 538 -73.02 38.04 -51.38
C LYS A 538 -72.30 39.40 -51.43
N SER A 539 -72.66 40.34 -50.57
CA SER A 539 -71.92 41.60 -50.39
C SER A 539 -70.51 41.32 -49.88
N LEU A 540 -70.39 40.51 -48.83
CA LEU A 540 -69.12 40.07 -48.25
C LEU A 540 -68.24 39.33 -49.28
N ALA A 541 -68.83 38.45 -50.10
CA ALA A 541 -68.14 37.79 -51.19
C ALA A 541 -67.47 38.77 -52.17
N LYS A 542 -68.14 39.89 -52.46
CA LYS A 542 -67.62 40.92 -53.36
C LYS A 542 -66.47 41.71 -52.70
N GLU A 543 -66.58 42.04 -51.42
CA GLU A 543 -65.49 42.69 -50.68
C GLU A 543 -64.25 41.81 -50.59
N ILE A 544 -64.43 40.50 -50.39
CA ILE A 544 -63.33 39.52 -50.44
C ILE A 544 -62.66 39.54 -51.82
N GLN A 545 -63.44 39.59 -52.90
CA GLN A 545 -62.88 39.65 -54.25
C GLN A 545 -62.06 40.92 -54.47
N GLU A 546 -62.54 42.07 -54.01
CA GLU A 546 -61.79 43.33 -54.11
C GLU A 546 -60.49 43.31 -53.27
N ASN A 547 -60.51 42.67 -52.09
CA ASN A 547 -59.32 42.46 -51.28
C ASN A 547 -58.29 41.55 -51.98
N LEU A 548 -58.73 40.47 -52.62
CA LEU A 548 -57.85 39.57 -53.37
C LEU A 548 -57.16 40.27 -54.55
N ASP A 549 -57.84 41.18 -55.25
CA ASP A 549 -57.24 41.97 -56.32
C ASP A 549 -56.16 42.93 -55.79
N ARG A 550 -56.41 43.56 -54.63
CA ARG A 550 -55.42 44.42 -53.96
C ARG A 550 -54.19 43.64 -53.51
N ILE A 551 -54.39 42.45 -52.95
CA ILE A 551 -53.31 41.54 -52.57
C ILE A 551 -52.43 41.21 -53.79
N SER A 552 -53.05 40.84 -54.91
CA SER A 552 -52.33 40.51 -56.14
C SER A 552 -51.45 41.66 -56.63
N LEU A 553 -52.01 42.88 -56.67
CA LEU A 553 -51.28 44.08 -57.11
C LEU A 553 -50.05 44.36 -56.22
N HIS A 554 -50.21 44.29 -54.90
CA HIS A 554 -49.12 44.54 -53.96
C HIS A 554 -48.06 43.42 -53.97
N SER A 555 -48.48 42.16 -54.19
CA SER A 555 -47.58 41.02 -54.35
C SER A 555 -46.69 41.16 -55.59
N MET A 556 -47.25 41.57 -56.74
CA MET A 556 -46.46 41.81 -57.95
C MET A 556 -45.42 42.93 -57.77
N ARG A 557 -45.74 43.97 -57.00
CA ARG A 557 -44.79 45.04 -56.68
C ARG A 557 -43.62 44.51 -55.84
N ALA A 558 -43.90 43.70 -54.82
CA ALA A 558 -42.87 43.09 -53.99
C ALA A 558 -41.93 42.19 -54.82
N ASP A 559 -42.48 41.37 -55.72
CA ASP A 559 -41.70 40.50 -56.62
C ASP A 559 -40.76 41.30 -57.56
N ALA A 560 -41.24 42.41 -58.11
CA ALA A 560 -40.42 43.27 -58.96
C ALA A 560 -39.22 43.88 -58.21
N ILE A 561 -39.41 44.28 -56.94
CA ILE A 561 -38.33 44.81 -56.07
C ILE A 561 -37.30 43.71 -55.78
N VAL A 562 -37.76 42.50 -55.43
CA VAL A 562 -36.88 41.36 -55.13
C VAL A 562 -36.06 40.93 -56.34
N LYS A 563 -36.66 40.87 -57.54
CA LYS A 563 -35.94 40.56 -58.79
C LYS A 563 -34.87 41.60 -59.11
N ALA A 564 -35.15 42.89 -58.89
CA ALA A 564 -34.17 43.95 -59.08
C ALA A 564 -33.00 43.84 -58.08
N MET A 565 -33.27 43.44 -56.83
CA MET A 565 -32.24 43.18 -55.81
C MET A 565 -31.36 41.97 -56.16
N LEU A 566 -31.95 40.84 -56.58
CA LEU A 566 -31.22 39.62 -56.92
C LEU A 566 -30.30 39.78 -58.15
N GLN A 567 -30.63 40.69 -59.07
CA GLN A 567 -29.74 41.03 -60.18
C GLN A 567 -28.46 41.77 -59.75
N HIS A 568 -28.42 42.34 -58.55
CA HIS A 568 -27.23 42.99 -57.98
C HIS A 568 -26.36 42.03 -57.17
N SER A 569 -26.96 40.98 -56.57
CA SER A 569 -26.23 40.00 -55.75
C SER A 569 -25.47 38.94 -56.57
N LYS A 570 -25.83 38.72 -57.84
CA LYS A 570 -25.11 37.74 -58.67
C LYS A 570 -23.86 38.36 -59.29
N ALA A 571 -22.71 38.08 -58.70
CA ALA A 571 -21.41 38.25 -59.34
C ALA A 571 -21.43 37.50 -60.69
N SER A 572 -21.32 38.22 -61.80
CA SER A 572 -21.38 37.61 -63.11
C SER A 572 -20.04 36.92 -63.38
N VAL A 573 -20.03 35.60 -63.23
CA VAL A 573 -18.88 34.75 -63.53
C VAL A 573 -18.75 34.66 -65.05
N GLY A 574 -17.96 35.56 -65.61
CA GLY A 574 -17.52 35.54 -67.00
C GLY A 574 -16.03 35.85 -67.04
N ASN A 575 -15.28 35.11 -67.85
CA ASN A 575 -13.89 35.47 -68.08
C ASN A 575 -13.84 36.68 -69.00
N LYS A 576 -12.89 37.59 -68.75
CA LYS A 576 -12.64 38.71 -69.66
C LYS A 576 -12.21 38.14 -71.00
N GLU A 577 -12.90 38.55 -72.06
CA GLU A 577 -12.60 38.12 -73.42
C GLU A 577 -12.28 39.37 -74.27
N PRO A 578 -11.29 39.28 -75.19
CA PRO A 578 -11.04 40.35 -76.15
C PRO A 578 -12.32 40.61 -76.94
N THR A 579 -12.90 41.80 -76.76
CA THR A 579 -14.21 42.15 -77.33
C THR A 579 -14.09 43.32 -78.28
N GLU A 580 -14.62 43.17 -79.50
CA GLU A 580 -14.76 44.25 -80.47
C GLU A 580 -15.90 45.19 -80.06
N ILE A 581 -15.54 46.34 -79.50
CA ILE A 581 -16.51 47.30 -78.91
C ILE A 581 -17.43 47.92 -79.97
N ASN A 582 -16.94 48.14 -81.19
CA ASN A 582 -17.75 48.69 -82.28
C ASN A 582 -18.91 47.76 -82.65
N ALA A 583 -18.63 46.47 -82.84
CA ALA A 583 -19.64 45.47 -83.16
C ALA A 583 -20.66 45.32 -82.01
N LEU A 584 -20.20 45.34 -80.75
CA LEU A 584 -21.09 45.26 -79.59
C LEU A 584 -21.98 46.50 -79.46
N ALA A 585 -21.44 47.70 -79.69
CA ALA A 585 -22.20 48.94 -79.62
C ALA A 585 -23.31 49.01 -80.69
N ASP A 586 -23.02 48.60 -81.93
CA ASP A 586 -24.03 48.52 -83.01
C ASP A 586 -25.09 47.45 -82.68
N GLU A 587 -24.67 46.25 -82.25
CA GLU A 587 -25.58 45.17 -81.86
C GLU A 587 -26.54 45.62 -80.76
N CYS A 588 -26.00 46.24 -79.69
CA CYS A 588 -26.80 46.70 -78.55
C CYS A 588 -27.77 47.82 -78.92
N LEU A 589 -27.37 48.79 -79.76
CA LEU A 589 -28.25 49.87 -80.20
C LEU A 589 -29.43 49.31 -81.02
N ARG A 590 -29.18 48.37 -81.93
CA ARG A 590 -30.21 47.72 -82.74
C ARG A 590 -31.15 46.87 -81.89
N LEU A 591 -30.60 46.09 -80.97
CA LEU A 591 -31.39 45.28 -80.03
C LEU A 591 -32.31 46.16 -79.18
N SER A 592 -31.81 47.28 -78.67
CA SER A 592 -32.62 48.25 -77.92
C SER A 592 -33.74 48.86 -78.78
N TYR A 593 -33.44 49.27 -80.01
CA TYR A 593 -34.46 49.82 -80.91
C TYR A 593 -35.59 48.82 -81.21
N HIS A 594 -35.24 47.58 -81.56
CA HIS A 594 -36.22 46.53 -81.81
C HIS A 594 -36.98 46.13 -80.54
N GLY A 595 -36.31 46.15 -79.38
CA GLY A 595 -36.92 45.87 -78.09
C GLY A 595 -38.00 46.89 -77.71
N VAL A 596 -37.78 48.18 -78.00
CA VAL A 596 -38.79 49.21 -77.79
C VAL A 596 -39.93 49.07 -78.80
N ARG A 597 -39.63 48.84 -80.08
CA ARG A 597 -40.65 48.69 -81.14
C ARG A 597 -41.56 47.47 -80.95
N ALA A 598 -41.05 46.40 -80.32
CA ALA A 598 -41.86 45.22 -80.00
C ALA A 598 -42.91 45.50 -78.91
N LYS A 599 -42.61 46.43 -77.99
CA LYS A 599 -43.55 46.86 -76.94
C LYS A 599 -44.48 47.96 -77.44
N GLU A 600 -43.97 48.85 -78.27
CA GLU A 600 -44.68 50.02 -78.80
C GLU A 600 -44.57 50.01 -80.33
N PRO A 601 -45.52 49.39 -81.04
CA PRO A 601 -45.46 49.21 -82.50
C PRO A 601 -45.34 50.53 -83.28
N ASP A 602 -45.88 51.61 -82.70
CA ASP A 602 -45.91 52.94 -83.30
C ASP A 602 -44.61 53.74 -83.12
N PHE A 603 -43.63 53.19 -82.39
CA PHE A 603 -42.36 53.87 -82.16
C PHE A 603 -41.48 53.91 -83.43
N LYS A 604 -41.21 55.13 -83.93
CA LYS A 604 -40.27 55.40 -85.02
C LYS A 604 -39.20 56.38 -84.56
N SER A 605 -37.95 55.97 -84.65
CA SER A 605 -36.76 56.77 -84.33
C SER A 605 -35.63 56.41 -85.27
N ASP A 606 -34.86 57.41 -85.70
CA ASP A 606 -33.61 57.20 -86.40
C ASP A 606 -32.51 56.85 -85.40
N TYR A 607 -31.71 55.85 -85.72
CA TYR A 607 -30.52 55.51 -84.94
C TYR A 607 -29.29 55.53 -85.85
N ILE A 608 -28.24 56.24 -85.41
CA ILE A 608 -27.04 56.45 -86.22
C ILE A 608 -25.82 55.94 -85.46
N THR A 609 -24.97 55.20 -86.16
CA THR A 609 -23.68 54.73 -85.66
C THR A 609 -22.54 55.51 -86.29
N GLN A 610 -21.71 56.16 -85.47
CA GLN A 610 -20.50 56.87 -85.89
C GLN A 610 -19.29 56.21 -85.23
N LEU A 611 -18.82 55.12 -85.83
CA LEU A 611 -17.80 54.25 -85.23
C LEU A 611 -16.43 54.53 -85.87
N GLU A 612 -15.40 54.74 -85.05
CA GLU A 612 -14.04 54.94 -85.53
C GLU A 612 -13.49 53.63 -86.14
N PRO A 613 -12.94 53.64 -87.37
CA PRO A 613 -12.37 52.45 -87.98
C PRO A 613 -11.08 52.02 -87.26
N ASN A 614 -10.92 50.71 -87.04
CA ASN A 614 -9.76 50.08 -86.40
C ASN A 614 -9.55 50.38 -84.90
N LEU A 615 -10.61 50.26 -84.09
CA LEU A 615 -10.50 50.25 -82.61
C LEU A 615 -9.92 48.91 -82.10
N PRO A 616 -9.01 48.91 -81.10
CA PRO A 616 -8.44 47.69 -80.55
C PRO A 616 -9.47 46.92 -79.71
N GLU A 617 -9.32 45.60 -79.65
CA GLU A 617 -10.12 44.77 -78.74
C GLU A 617 -9.75 45.06 -77.28
N VAL A 618 -10.76 45.09 -76.41
CA VAL A 618 -10.58 45.32 -74.97
C VAL A 618 -10.97 44.05 -74.23
N GLU A 619 -10.14 43.64 -73.26
CA GLU A 619 -10.46 42.55 -72.34
C GLU A 619 -11.55 42.98 -71.36
N VAL A 620 -12.79 42.73 -71.73
CA VAL A 620 -13.99 42.99 -70.92
C VAL A 620 -14.86 41.75 -70.92
N ILE A 621 -15.79 41.67 -69.97
CA ILE A 621 -16.84 40.66 -70.05
C ILE A 621 -17.91 41.21 -71.00
N ARG A 622 -17.93 40.71 -72.24
CA ARG A 622 -18.81 41.19 -73.34
C ARG A 622 -20.26 41.40 -72.90
N LYS A 623 -20.80 40.47 -72.09
CA LYS A 623 -22.19 40.52 -71.58
C LYS A 623 -22.45 41.69 -70.62
N GLU A 624 -21.47 42.09 -69.81
CA GLU A 624 -21.63 43.19 -68.85
C GLU A 624 -21.64 44.54 -69.56
N ILE A 625 -20.68 44.76 -70.46
CA ILE A 625 -20.65 45.96 -71.28
C ILE A 625 -21.90 46.04 -72.16
N GLY A 626 -22.32 44.92 -72.77
CA GLY A 626 -23.56 44.88 -73.55
C GLY A 626 -24.80 45.26 -72.73
N ARG A 627 -24.89 44.80 -71.47
CA ARG A 627 -25.99 45.15 -70.56
C ARG A 627 -26.00 46.65 -70.24
N ILE A 628 -24.83 47.26 -70.00
CA ILE A 628 -24.71 48.71 -69.78
C ILE A 628 -25.22 49.46 -71.01
N LEU A 629 -24.72 49.12 -72.19
CA LEU A 629 -25.08 49.79 -73.44
C LEU A 629 -26.56 49.65 -73.73
N ILE A 630 -27.15 48.45 -73.62
CA ILE A 630 -28.59 48.23 -73.81
C ILE A 630 -29.41 49.09 -72.84
N ASN A 631 -28.97 49.22 -71.59
CA ASN A 631 -29.71 49.97 -70.58
C ASN A 631 -29.71 51.48 -70.87
N ILE A 632 -28.55 52.03 -71.22
CA ILE A 632 -28.42 53.44 -71.61
C ILE A 632 -29.18 53.70 -72.91
N CYS A 633 -29.03 52.83 -73.92
CA CYS A 633 -29.78 52.93 -75.18
C CYS A 633 -31.29 52.83 -74.98
N ASN A 634 -31.79 51.95 -74.12
CA ASN A 634 -33.23 51.87 -73.81
C ASN A 634 -33.73 53.14 -73.13
N ASN A 635 -32.93 53.76 -72.25
CA ASN A 635 -33.29 55.03 -71.64
C ASN A 635 -33.29 56.17 -72.65
N ALA A 636 -32.31 56.21 -73.56
CA ALA A 636 -32.27 57.15 -74.67
C ALA A 636 -33.51 57.00 -75.58
N PHE A 637 -33.84 55.78 -76.03
CA PHE A 637 -35.02 55.54 -76.86
C PHE A 637 -36.34 55.89 -76.16
N TYR A 638 -36.44 55.62 -74.85
CA TYR A 638 -37.59 56.05 -74.06
C TYR A 638 -37.71 57.58 -74.01
N ALA A 639 -36.60 58.29 -73.79
CA ALA A 639 -36.59 59.75 -73.70
C ALA A 639 -36.96 60.42 -75.02
N VAL A 640 -36.46 59.92 -76.16
CA VAL A 640 -36.84 60.44 -77.48
C VAL A 640 -38.28 60.08 -77.83
N HIS A 641 -38.77 58.91 -77.41
CA HIS A 641 -40.18 58.53 -77.62
C HIS A 641 -41.11 59.44 -76.82
N GLN A 642 -40.75 59.72 -75.57
CA GLN A 642 -41.54 60.59 -74.71
C GLN A 642 -41.57 62.02 -75.27
N LYS A 643 -40.41 62.55 -75.71
CA LYS A 643 -40.38 63.86 -76.39
C LYS A 643 -41.21 63.86 -77.69
N ALA A 644 -41.21 62.76 -78.45
CA ALA A 644 -42.04 62.63 -79.66
C ALA A 644 -43.55 62.67 -79.37
N LYS A 645 -43.98 62.12 -78.22
CA LYS A 645 -45.38 62.16 -77.77
C LYS A 645 -45.77 63.53 -77.21
N GLU A 646 -44.82 64.25 -76.63
CA GLU A 646 -45.06 65.53 -75.94
C GLU A 646 -44.84 66.77 -76.82
N THR A 647 -44.05 66.67 -77.90
CA THR A 647 -43.71 67.82 -78.76
C THR A 647 -44.65 67.97 -79.96
N ASN A 648 -45.02 69.21 -80.27
CA ASN A 648 -45.81 69.58 -81.45
C ASN A 648 -44.94 70.10 -82.61
N ASP A 649 -43.61 69.98 -82.53
CA ASP A 649 -42.69 70.38 -83.60
C ASP A 649 -42.69 69.34 -84.73
N PRO A 650 -43.24 69.64 -85.91
CA PRO A 650 -43.32 68.69 -87.01
C PRO A 650 -41.95 68.31 -87.60
N ASN A 651 -40.88 69.06 -87.27
CA ASN A 651 -39.52 68.77 -87.72
C ASN A 651 -38.72 67.92 -86.71
N TYR A 652 -39.28 67.60 -85.55
CA TYR A 652 -38.60 66.76 -84.56
C TYR A 652 -38.58 65.29 -85.01
N ILE A 653 -37.40 64.80 -85.37
CA ILE A 653 -37.16 63.38 -85.66
C ILE A 653 -36.45 62.76 -84.46
N PRO A 654 -37.07 61.79 -83.76
CA PRO A 654 -36.45 61.12 -82.61
C PRO A 654 -35.16 60.44 -83.04
N LYS A 655 -34.03 60.81 -82.43
CA LYS A 655 -32.70 60.39 -82.88
C LYS A 655 -31.81 59.99 -81.72
N VAL A 656 -31.21 58.80 -81.85
CA VAL A 656 -30.17 58.31 -80.93
C VAL A 656 -28.90 58.02 -81.72
N VAL A 657 -27.78 58.58 -81.28
CA VAL A 657 -26.48 58.41 -81.90
C VAL A 657 -25.55 57.68 -80.94
N ILE A 658 -24.93 56.60 -81.40
CA ILE A 658 -23.81 55.98 -80.70
C ILE A 658 -22.52 56.26 -81.48
N SER A 659 -21.49 56.70 -80.77
CA SER A 659 -20.18 56.96 -81.35
C SER A 659 -19.07 56.37 -80.49
N THR A 660 -17.98 55.98 -81.14
CA THR A 660 -16.81 55.40 -80.46
C THR A 660 -15.55 56.13 -80.92
N HIS A 661 -14.67 56.44 -79.97
CA HIS A 661 -13.42 57.14 -80.22
C HIS A 661 -12.26 56.55 -79.40
N ARG A 662 -11.08 56.46 -80.01
CA ARG A 662 -9.85 56.05 -79.33
C ARG A 662 -9.13 57.27 -78.75
N THR A 663 -8.85 57.22 -77.45
CA THR A 663 -8.03 58.20 -76.76
C THR A 663 -6.66 57.61 -76.39
N LYS A 664 -5.71 58.44 -75.95
CA LYS A 664 -4.36 57.97 -75.52
C LYS A 664 -4.41 56.98 -74.35
N LYS A 665 -5.49 56.98 -73.55
CA LYS A 665 -5.61 56.16 -72.33
C LYS A 665 -6.57 54.97 -72.48
N GLY A 666 -7.40 54.95 -73.52
CA GLY A 666 -8.47 53.95 -73.64
C GLY A 666 -9.49 54.26 -74.74
N ILE A 667 -10.61 53.55 -74.72
CA ILE A 667 -11.73 53.70 -75.65
C ILE A 667 -12.86 54.48 -74.99
N GLU A 668 -13.42 55.44 -75.70
CA GLU A 668 -14.58 56.23 -75.28
C GLU A 668 -15.80 55.88 -76.14
N ILE A 669 -16.94 55.58 -75.50
CA ILE A 669 -18.23 55.31 -76.13
C ILE A 669 -19.21 56.39 -75.70
N LYS A 670 -19.77 57.12 -76.66
CA LYS A 670 -20.73 58.20 -76.43
C LYS A 670 -22.09 57.83 -77.01
N ILE A 671 -23.12 57.85 -76.17
CA ILE A 671 -24.52 57.65 -76.58
C ILE A 671 -25.24 58.98 -76.36
N THR A 672 -25.63 59.63 -77.45
CA THR A 672 -26.32 60.92 -77.44
C THR A 672 -27.75 60.75 -77.97
N ASP A 673 -28.73 61.18 -77.20
CA ASP A 673 -30.11 61.28 -77.61
C ASP A 673 -30.58 62.73 -77.68
N ASN A 674 -31.54 63.02 -78.57
CA ASN A 674 -32.19 64.33 -78.67
C ASN A 674 -33.54 64.37 -77.91
N GLY A 675 -33.68 63.58 -76.84
CA GLY A 675 -34.90 63.42 -76.05
C GLY A 675 -35.19 64.63 -75.16
N THR A 676 -36.06 64.48 -74.16
CA THR A 676 -36.49 65.58 -73.26
C THR A 676 -35.35 66.25 -72.48
N GLY A 677 -34.20 65.57 -72.36
CA GLY A 677 -33.08 66.03 -71.54
C GLY A 677 -33.32 65.77 -70.05
N ILE A 678 -32.23 65.76 -69.28
CA ILE A 678 -32.23 65.56 -67.84
C ILE A 678 -31.94 66.92 -67.18
N PRO A 679 -32.80 67.39 -66.26
CA PRO A 679 -32.57 68.62 -65.50
C PRO A 679 -31.24 68.62 -64.72
N GLN A 680 -30.56 69.76 -64.71
CA GLN A 680 -29.18 69.86 -64.19
C GLN A 680 -29.09 69.67 -62.66
N ASP A 681 -30.18 69.93 -61.94
CA ASP A 681 -30.30 69.72 -60.49
C ASP A 681 -30.34 68.22 -60.12
N ILE A 682 -30.80 67.37 -61.05
CA ILE A 682 -30.89 65.93 -60.83
C ILE A 682 -29.84 65.12 -61.58
N ILE A 683 -29.08 65.73 -62.50
CA ILE A 683 -28.09 65.00 -63.30
C ILE A 683 -27.03 64.29 -62.44
N GLY A 684 -26.64 64.88 -61.30
CA GLY A 684 -25.74 64.23 -60.34
C GLY A 684 -26.37 63.09 -59.55
N LYS A 685 -27.70 63.01 -59.50
CA LYS A 685 -28.47 62.00 -58.75
C LYS A 685 -28.88 60.80 -59.60
N ILE A 686 -28.77 60.86 -60.92
CA ILE A 686 -29.24 59.77 -61.81
C ILE A 686 -28.45 58.46 -61.66
N PHE A 687 -27.24 58.53 -61.10
CA PHE A 687 -26.45 57.35 -60.77
C PHE A 687 -26.68 56.87 -59.32
N GLN A 688 -27.52 57.54 -58.55
CA GLN A 688 -27.92 57.06 -57.22
C GLN A 688 -28.92 55.90 -57.38
N PRO A 689 -28.75 54.80 -56.62
CA PRO A 689 -29.67 53.67 -56.64
C PRO A 689 -31.12 54.09 -56.37
N PHE A 690 -32.08 53.48 -57.08
CA PHE A 690 -33.53 53.71 -56.99
C PHE A 690 -34.03 55.10 -57.43
N PHE A 691 -33.14 56.01 -57.82
CA PHE A 691 -33.56 57.28 -58.37
C PHE A 691 -34.15 57.10 -59.78
N THR A 692 -35.44 57.42 -59.95
CA THR A 692 -36.12 57.40 -61.25
C THR A 692 -37.08 58.55 -61.37
N THR A 693 -37.14 59.16 -62.55
CA THR A 693 -38.15 60.16 -62.90
C THR A 693 -39.31 59.56 -63.72
N LYS A 694 -39.27 58.25 -64.01
CA LYS A 694 -40.34 57.56 -64.77
C LYS A 694 -41.53 57.22 -63.85
N PRO A 695 -42.77 57.22 -64.37
CA PRO A 695 -43.97 56.84 -63.63
C PRO A 695 -43.88 55.43 -63.02
N THR A 696 -44.60 55.23 -61.92
CA THR A 696 -44.61 54.00 -61.12
C THR A 696 -44.90 52.76 -61.98
N GLY A 697 -43.98 51.79 -61.96
CA GLY A 697 -44.07 50.53 -62.72
C GLY A 697 -43.21 50.46 -63.99
N PHE A 698 -42.69 51.59 -64.50
CA PHE A 698 -41.92 51.63 -65.76
C PHE A 698 -40.39 51.74 -65.57
N GLY A 699 -39.89 51.63 -64.35
CA GLY A 699 -38.45 51.56 -64.08
C GLY A 699 -38.13 51.44 -62.60
N THR A 700 -37.10 50.68 -62.27
CA THR A 700 -36.67 50.42 -60.88
C THR A 700 -35.67 51.44 -60.34
N GLY A 701 -35.20 52.38 -61.16
CA GLY A 701 -34.19 53.39 -60.79
C GLY A 701 -32.79 52.84 -60.52
N LEU A 702 -32.58 51.53 -60.66
CA LEU A 702 -31.29 50.89 -60.38
C LEU A 702 -30.38 50.74 -61.61
N GLY A 703 -30.95 50.85 -62.81
CA GLY A 703 -30.23 50.51 -64.04
C GLY A 703 -28.95 51.33 -64.25
N LEU A 704 -29.04 52.65 -64.11
CA LEU A 704 -27.91 53.55 -64.35
C LEU A 704 -26.87 53.50 -63.23
N SER A 705 -27.29 53.34 -61.97
CA SER A 705 -26.37 53.18 -60.84
C SER A 705 -25.52 51.91 -60.99
N LEU A 706 -26.13 50.78 -61.34
CA LEU A 706 -25.38 49.55 -61.62
C LEU A 706 -24.43 49.69 -62.81
N SER A 707 -24.84 50.45 -63.83
CA SER A 707 -23.99 50.70 -64.99
C SER A 707 -22.76 51.52 -64.61
N TYR A 708 -22.92 52.52 -63.74
CA TYR A 708 -21.83 53.35 -63.21
C TYR A 708 -20.81 52.52 -62.42
N ASP A 709 -21.28 51.69 -61.48
CA ASP A 709 -20.41 50.86 -60.65
C ASP A 709 -19.66 49.81 -61.47
N THR A 710 -20.34 49.21 -62.46
CA THR A 710 -19.71 48.22 -63.35
C THR A 710 -18.59 48.88 -64.15
N VAL A 711 -18.80 50.06 -64.75
CA VAL A 711 -17.75 50.78 -65.48
C VAL A 711 -16.58 51.17 -64.55
N LYS A 712 -16.85 51.63 -63.32
CA LYS A 712 -15.81 51.93 -62.32
C LYS A 712 -15.00 50.69 -61.93
N SER A 713 -15.60 49.49 -61.90
CA SER A 713 -14.88 48.24 -61.62
C SER A 713 -13.83 47.89 -62.68
N TYR A 714 -14.03 48.32 -63.93
CA TYR A 714 -13.04 48.24 -65.00
C TYR A 714 -12.03 49.40 -64.97
N GLN A 715 -11.99 50.18 -63.87
CA GLN A 715 -11.22 51.42 -63.74
C GLN A 715 -11.60 52.48 -64.80
N GLY A 716 -12.79 52.35 -65.38
CA GLY A 716 -13.36 53.28 -66.32
C GLY A 716 -14.11 54.42 -65.66
N GLU A 717 -14.74 55.24 -66.48
CA GLU A 717 -15.59 56.35 -66.01
C GLU A 717 -16.86 56.46 -66.86
N LEU A 718 -18.02 56.59 -66.21
CA LEU A 718 -19.29 56.86 -66.86
C LEU A 718 -19.76 58.25 -66.43
N THR A 719 -19.92 59.17 -67.39
CA THR A 719 -20.42 60.52 -67.14
C THR A 719 -21.65 60.80 -67.99
N ALA A 720 -22.46 61.76 -67.55
CA ALA A 720 -23.63 62.22 -68.28
C ALA A 720 -23.61 63.74 -68.39
N GLU A 721 -23.82 64.24 -69.60
CA GLU A 721 -24.04 65.64 -69.89
C GLU A 721 -25.40 65.79 -70.53
N SER A 722 -26.21 66.73 -70.06
CA SER A 722 -27.56 66.93 -70.59
C SER A 722 -27.93 68.40 -70.62
N LYS A 723 -28.84 68.74 -71.52
CA LYS A 723 -29.44 70.06 -71.65
C LYS A 723 -30.94 69.90 -71.86
N THR A 724 -31.74 70.66 -71.13
CA THR A 724 -33.21 70.72 -71.29
C THR A 724 -33.62 71.98 -72.07
N GLY A 725 -34.77 71.94 -72.74
CA GLY A 725 -35.28 73.02 -73.61
C GLY A 725 -35.61 72.55 -75.03
N SER A 726 -35.81 73.48 -75.96
CA SER A 726 -36.14 73.17 -77.36
C SER A 726 -35.08 72.28 -78.02
N ASP A 727 -33.79 72.67 -77.88
CA ASP A 727 -32.63 71.88 -78.34
C ASP A 727 -32.09 70.93 -77.24
N SER A 728 -32.99 70.22 -76.55
CA SER A 728 -32.59 69.29 -75.49
C SER A 728 -31.89 68.04 -76.02
N TYR A 729 -30.87 67.60 -75.30
CA TYR A 729 -30.14 66.36 -75.56
C TYR A 729 -29.56 65.79 -74.27
N THR A 730 -29.28 64.48 -74.26
CA THR A 730 -28.47 63.84 -73.22
C THR A 730 -27.38 63.01 -73.87
N THR A 731 -26.14 63.16 -73.40
CA THR A 731 -24.99 62.37 -73.80
C THR A 731 -24.44 61.63 -72.61
N PHE A 732 -24.45 60.30 -72.68
CA PHE A 732 -23.70 59.45 -71.77
C PHE A 732 -22.36 59.08 -72.38
N THR A 733 -21.28 59.31 -71.65
CA THR A 733 -19.91 59.00 -72.06
C THR A 733 -19.35 57.90 -71.17
N ILE A 734 -18.97 56.78 -71.79
CA ILE A 734 -18.33 55.64 -71.12
C ILE A 734 -16.88 55.59 -71.56
N PHE A 735 -15.96 55.67 -70.61
CA PHE A 735 -14.54 55.53 -70.82
C PHE A 735 -14.04 54.19 -70.28
N LEU A 736 -13.32 53.44 -71.10
CA LEU A 736 -12.70 52.14 -70.75
C LEU A 736 -11.18 52.18 -71.01
N PRO A 737 -10.32 51.96 -69.98
CA PRO A 737 -8.86 52.02 -70.15
C PRO A 737 -8.28 50.78 -70.85
N LEU A 738 -7.21 50.95 -71.63
CA LEU A 738 -6.44 49.85 -72.26
C LEU A 738 -5.24 49.46 -71.39
N ASN A 739 -5.14 48.19 -70.96
CA ASN A 739 -4.00 47.69 -70.17
C ASN A 739 -2.72 47.52 -71.04
N SER A 740 -1.59 48.08 -70.58
CA SER A 740 -0.36 48.27 -71.36
C SER A 740 0.55 47.03 -71.50
N THR A 741 0.03 45.90 -71.97
CA THR A 741 0.84 44.73 -72.32
C THR A 741 0.48 44.19 -73.70
N GLN A 742 0.83 44.96 -74.73
CA GLN A 742 1.18 44.48 -76.07
C GLN A 742 1.98 45.60 -76.78
N LYS A 743 3.25 45.33 -77.08
CA LYS A 743 4.17 46.19 -77.86
C LYS A 743 4.15 45.75 -79.34
N PRO A 744 4.55 46.63 -80.28
CA PRO A 744 4.14 46.63 -81.69
C PRO A 744 4.90 45.60 -82.56
N GLU A 745 4.24 45.09 -83.60
CA GLU A 745 4.91 44.50 -84.77
C GLU A 745 4.80 45.42 -85.98
N VAL A 746 5.91 45.56 -86.69
CA VAL A 746 6.15 46.39 -87.87
C VAL A 746 6.15 45.51 -89.11
N LEU A 747 5.27 45.80 -90.07
CA LEU A 747 5.61 46.20 -91.44
C LEU A 747 4.39 46.82 -92.14
#